data_AF-A0A1X6N1G5-F1
#
_entry.id   AF-A0A1X6N1G5-F1
#
_cell.length_a   1.000
_cell.length_b   1.000
_cell.length_c   1.000
_cell.angle_alpha   90.00
_cell.angle_beta   90.00
_cell.angle_gamma   90.00
#
_symmetry.space_group_name_H-M   'P 1'
#
loop_
_entity.id
_entity.type
_entity.pdbx_description
1 polymer ?
#
loop_
_entity_poly.entity_id
_entity_poly.type
_entity_poly.pdbx_seq_one_letter_code
_entity_poly.pdbx_strand_id
1 'polypeptide(L)'
;MAAGMKRKRGHATQTLPAKRRPSSPEKDADSVLSDADMLAAGDTHAPHSNDLLDESEEDEEAGTNEEQWAGLGGEAATAGSAGEHPGTHKNQPPKGQELRNIKDASELYRSTSFKLQIDALLPNVRPKYSRAAPLDRFLLQLHAFLNALPSSAAQHPLEAARDLQKKGISVPFALPAPTAETNWKVAFERPAEIVLALFQEKDYLHSRFFHKRAYYLSVIAAAISDKSGMNVEVFFESPTGDPRLTTLILRPRNGDSETDFSGLNAEIRIIPVLSPSSPIPLQRLSPARSNIRTSGDASDTPTPLYNSAIALCTAYKRHFLGTHNLKESVPAFADALALLRVWANQRGYGAGDRLCVRGFERRGMFWVSVLELLVHGEESAAGGFGKAVKRKPLGKGLSSYQLFKAALDFLARHDFSKDRVFVKSADGHRFPPETYASHEAVFVDSSSTVNMLAASDDPFSSVFLKEQRDIASRFDVVLRSMTDFGTRVDLSSAKLHKPSQHAILEHGSAYNALIATMLSALRTGFGNRTKAVAVLHPSPQARPLSQANPSNPSIVYVGLILDTEHAFRLVDHGPAAAEQESEAARQFKDFWGDKAELRRFKDGSIVESVVWAVGNQDERAQIPTFIVRHVLKRHCGIADDAIHAWQGQFDSVLRLPESVSAIYQTAGVPAGFKAAMTAFDNLVRAMKALDDKLPLAILNVSPVAEALRYTSVHSPVSVPASLASALPPSARYLAPMHIVVEFEKSARWPDDLRAIQKIKLAFFETLATALMATQKGLRAAVSVHDGGAPSEIRDQASLEIVTAEGWAFHARIWHDREATLLERAINDKPHISKRLQRQSGGDPRERQAALDAQEVYRRRFIHAPRHHRAVAALNHRFPAFSGTVRLVKRWFASHWLLRGHVSEEAVELLCAGIFLRHSPVASEDGVADRKAGVPGSKERGFALAIELLKDWDWSTTMFVPLYGSDDAAGSSGAAAGVIAGAKAGVWTLPTERDPDGHMWTAKSPDAIVARRVRALAKATWECLGGIESRKLDVAALFAHPTEHYDFIVELDPAVLPRYHQNIQADASVWARKGKYANARADDETARLLPGFDPARLLYDDLKARLRDCARDPALTNECN
;
A
#
# COMPACT_ATOMS: atom_id res chain seq x y z
N MET A 1 41.06 -27.89 6.26
CA MET A 1 42.37 -28.16 5.64
C MET A 1 42.77 -26.94 4.81
N ALA A 2 44.07 -26.57 4.75
CA ALA A 2 44.68 -25.49 3.94
C ALA A 2 44.04 -24.07 4.11
N ALA A 3 44.67 -23.01 4.65
CA ALA A 3 46.04 -22.47 4.56
C ALA A 3 46.48 -22.14 3.12
N GLY A 4 46.96 -20.95 2.77
CA GLY A 4 47.16 -19.68 3.50
C GLY A 4 48.21 -18.81 2.78
N MET A 5 48.25 -17.49 2.95
CA MET A 5 49.34 -16.65 2.38
C MET A 5 49.59 -15.34 3.16
N LYS A 6 50.86 -14.91 3.19
CA LYS A 6 51.42 -13.93 4.15
C LYS A 6 51.66 -12.53 3.56
N ARG A 7 51.68 -11.52 4.45
CA ARG A 7 52.18 -10.15 4.24
C ARG A 7 53.64 -10.11 3.76
N LYS A 8 54.03 -9.02 3.07
CA LYS A 8 55.41 -8.49 3.08
C LYS A 8 55.41 -6.95 3.05
N ARG A 9 56.33 -6.32 3.80
CA ARG A 9 56.58 -4.86 3.83
C ARG A 9 57.74 -4.50 2.88
N GLY A 10 57.80 -3.23 2.44
CA GLY A 10 58.97 -2.59 1.81
C GLY A 10 58.91 -1.07 2.00
N HIS A 11 60.08 -0.42 2.19
CA HIS A 11 60.24 1.00 2.55
C HIS A 11 61.05 1.78 1.49
N ALA A 12 60.68 3.02 1.20
CA ALA A 12 61.52 4.19 0.85
C ALA A 12 60.56 5.41 0.71
N THR A 13 60.59 6.56 1.41
CA THR A 13 61.61 7.55 1.85
C THR A 13 61.89 8.65 0.80
N GLN A 14 62.01 9.91 1.28
CA GLN A 14 62.35 11.19 0.57
C GLN A 14 61.17 11.93 -0.11
N THR A 15 61.02 13.27 -0.11
CA THR A 15 61.64 14.39 0.67
C THR A 15 60.74 15.65 0.59
N LEU A 16 60.82 16.54 1.60
CA LEU A 16 60.29 17.92 1.62
C LEU A 16 61.15 18.86 0.70
N PRO A 17 60.68 20.05 0.24
CA PRO A 17 60.50 21.25 1.09
C PRO A 17 59.40 22.27 0.68
N ALA A 18 59.39 23.39 1.41
CA ALA A 18 58.32 24.41 1.48
C ALA A 18 58.67 25.76 0.80
N LYS A 19 57.70 26.70 0.88
CA LYS A 19 57.78 28.18 1.10
C LYS A 19 57.30 29.15 -0.01
N ARG A 20 56.54 30.14 0.50
CA ARG A 20 56.54 31.62 0.25
C ARG A 20 55.48 32.28 -0.67
N ARG A 21 54.84 33.30 -0.06
CA ARG A 21 54.21 34.55 -0.56
C ARG A 21 55.12 35.36 -1.51
N PRO A 22 54.67 36.35 -2.33
CA PRO A 22 53.72 37.48 -2.04
C PRO A 22 52.55 37.59 -3.08
N SER A 23 51.75 38.66 -3.30
CA SER A 23 51.81 40.11 -2.97
C SER A 23 50.42 40.80 -2.82
N SER A 24 50.44 42.10 -2.47
CA SER A 24 49.39 43.16 -2.59
C SER A 24 49.54 43.91 -3.97
N PRO A 25 48.73 44.95 -4.38
CA PRO A 25 47.91 45.87 -3.57
C PRO A 25 46.52 46.37 -4.08
N GLU A 26 45.75 46.89 -3.11
CA GLU A 26 44.98 48.16 -3.03
C GLU A 26 44.08 48.69 -4.17
N LYS A 27 42.85 49.09 -3.80
CA LYS A 27 42.46 50.51 -3.67
C LYS A 27 41.15 50.73 -2.88
N ASP A 28 41.03 51.93 -2.31
CA ASP A 28 40.10 52.33 -1.24
C ASP A 28 38.80 53.01 -1.73
N ALA A 29 37.80 53.14 -0.85
CA ALA A 29 37.36 54.44 -0.27
C ALA A 29 35.96 54.39 0.41
N ASP A 30 35.93 54.78 1.70
CA ASP A 30 34.93 55.65 2.39
C ASP A 30 33.42 55.27 2.47
N SER A 31 32.64 55.70 3.48
CA SER A 31 32.87 56.24 4.85
C SER A 31 31.56 56.04 5.69
N VAL A 32 31.60 55.58 6.95
CA VAL A 32 31.53 56.31 8.27
C VAL A 32 30.18 57.01 8.60
N LEU A 33 29.83 57.00 9.90
CA LEU A 33 28.70 57.62 10.65
C LEU A 33 27.44 56.74 10.81
N SER A 34 26.69 56.72 11.93
CA SER A 34 26.91 56.76 13.40
C SER A 34 25.58 57.14 14.08
N ASP A 35 25.31 56.61 15.29
CA ASP A 35 24.28 57.04 16.27
C ASP A 35 22.79 56.82 15.86
N ALA A 36 21.92 56.19 16.66
CA ALA A 36 21.36 56.57 17.98
C ALA A 36 20.38 57.78 17.88
N ASP A 37 19.23 57.86 18.54
CA ASP A 37 18.70 57.11 19.70
C ASP A 37 17.16 57.32 19.85
N MET A 38 16.53 56.69 20.87
CA MET A 38 15.28 57.12 21.58
C MET A 38 13.90 56.95 20.88
N LEU A 39 12.96 56.17 21.47
CA LEU A 39 11.82 56.56 22.35
C LEU A 39 10.68 57.37 21.68
N ALA A 40 9.38 57.23 22.00
CA ALA A 40 8.60 56.24 22.76
C ALA A 40 7.09 56.53 22.59
N ALA A 41 6.22 55.55 22.93
CA ALA A 41 4.78 55.67 23.22
C ALA A 41 3.85 56.23 22.10
N GLY A 42 2.57 55.86 22.01
CA GLY A 42 1.78 54.89 22.79
C GLY A 42 0.29 55.16 22.58
N ASP A 43 -0.57 54.15 22.82
CA ASP A 43 -2.03 54.27 22.99
C ASP A 43 -2.86 54.80 21.77
N THR A 44 -4.14 54.48 21.57
CA THR A 44 -5.13 53.69 22.33
C THR A 44 -6.30 53.23 21.43
N HIS A 45 -7.19 52.40 21.99
CA HIS A 45 -8.63 52.30 21.67
C HIS A 45 -9.12 51.79 20.30
N ALA A 46 -9.63 50.55 20.33
CA ALA A 46 -10.90 50.18 19.67
C ALA A 46 -12.07 50.39 20.67
N PRO A 47 -13.34 49.98 20.41
CA PRO A 47 -13.98 49.52 19.17
C PRO A 47 -15.33 50.27 18.90
N HIS A 48 -16.19 49.70 18.03
CA HIS A 48 -17.69 49.78 17.95
C HIS A 48 -18.11 49.79 16.45
N SER A 49 -19.19 49.19 15.95
CA SER A 49 -20.13 48.09 16.27
C SER A 49 -21.41 48.39 15.46
N ASN A 50 -22.15 47.37 14.98
CA ASN A 50 -23.53 47.47 14.46
C ASN A 50 -23.72 48.23 13.11
N ASP A 51 -24.73 48.00 12.26
CA ASP A 51 -25.91 47.10 12.30
C ASP A 51 -26.47 46.77 10.88
N LEU A 52 -27.10 45.58 10.75
CA LEU A 52 -28.39 45.23 10.11
C LEU A 52 -28.82 45.62 8.67
N LEU A 53 -29.24 44.58 7.91
CA LEU A 53 -30.39 44.46 6.94
C LEU A 53 -30.37 45.39 5.68
N ASP A 54 -30.99 45.09 4.52
CA ASP A 54 -32.04 44.11 4.14
C ASP A 54 -32.01 43.71 2.63
N GLU A 55 -32.93 42.82 2.23
CA GLU A 55 -33.24 42.18 0.92
C GLU A 55 -33.08 42.94 -0.42
N SER A 56 -32.69 42.22 -1.49
CA SER A 56 -33.43 42.14 -2.79
C SER A 56 -32.89 41.06 -3.75
N GLU A 57 -33.80 40.45 -4.54
CA GLU A 57 -33.54 39.57 -5.71
C GLU A 57 -33.05 40.44 -6.91
N GLU A 58 -32.43 39.98 -8.00
CA GLU A 58 -32.71 38.85 -8.91
C GLU A 58 -31.52 38.65 -9.91
N ASP A 59 -31.49 37.50 -10.62
CA ASP A 59 -30.87 37.20 -11.94
C ASP A 59 -29.34 37.04 -12.25
N GLU A 60 -29.12 35.90 -12.93
CA GLU A 60 -28.12 35.41 -13.91
C GLU A 60 -26.84 36.19 -14.28
N GLU A 61 -25.67 35.54 -14.13
CA GLU A 61 -24.90 34.96 -15.26
C GLU A 61 -23.65 34.17 -14.78
N ALA A 62 -23.40 32.98 -15.34
CA ALA A 62 -22.29 32.10 -14.93
C ALA A 62 -21.06 32.23 -15.85
N GLY A 63 -20.08 33.05 -15.45
CA GLY A 63 -18.81 33.22 -16.18
C GLY A 63 -17.84 32.03 -16.04
N THR A 64 -17.76 31.17 -17.06
CA THR A 64 -16.79 30.07 -17.12
C THR A 64 -15.44 30.51 -17.72
N ASN A 65 -14.36 30.52 -16.92
CA ASN A 65 -13.00 30.65 -17.43
C ASN A 65 -12.45 29.29 -17.91
N GLU A 66 -12.65 28.96 -19.20
CA GLU A 66 -11.91 27.87 -19.89
C GLU A 66 -10.56 28.41 -20.42
N GLU A 67 -9.43 28.12 -19.77
CA GLU A 67 -8.11 28.38 -20.38
C GLU A 67 -7.77 27.32 -21.43
N GLN A 68 -7.78 27.75 -22.70
CA GLN A 68 -7.74 26.88 -23.87
C GLN A 68 -6.30 26.65 -24.39
N TRP A 69 -5.88 25.39 -24.51
CA TRP A 69 -4.55 25.01 -25.01
C TRP A 69 -4.41 25.19 -26.53
N ALA A 70 -3.99 26.39 -26.96
CA ALA A 70 -3.78 26.73 -28.36
C ALA A 70 -2.68 25.87 -29.03
N GLY A 71 -3.03 25.26 -30.16
CA GLY A 71 -2.10 24.47 -30.97
C GLY A 71 -1.59 25.23 -32.19
N LEU A 72 -0.27 25.27 -32.37
CA LEU A 72 0.39 25.83 -33.55
C LEU A 72 -0.05 25.10 -34.83
N GLY A 73 -0.59 25.84 -35.79
CA GLY A 73 -0.69 25.42 -37.19
C GLY A 73 0.60 25.75 -37.93
N GLY A 74 0.84 25.04 -39.04
CA GLY A 74 1.91 25.36 -39.98
C GLY A 74 1.36 25.29 -41.40
N GLU A 75 1.41 26.41 -42.11
CA GLU A 75 1.18 26.46 -43.56
C GLU A 75 2.42 27.00 -44.29
N ALA A 76 2.48 26.69 -45.58
CA ALA A 76 3.67 26.84 -46.40
C ALA A 76 3.82 28.26 -47.00
N ALA A 77 5.00 28.51 -47.56
CA ALA A 77 5.46 29.82 -47.98
C ALA A 77 4.74 30.42 -49.21
N THR A 78 4.58 31.74 -49.19
CA THR A 78 4.67 32.62 -50.38
C THR A 78 5.50 33.86 -50.01
N ALA A 79 6.15 34.48 -50.99
CA ALA A 79 7.10 35.59 -50.80
C ALA A 79 6.51 36.95 -51.21
N GLY A 80 6.87 38.03 -50.52
CA GLY A 80 6.41 39.39 -50.88
C GLY A 80 6.92 40.56 -50.00
N SER A 81 8.06 41.13 -50.37
CA SER A 81 8.43 42.57 -50.31
C SER A 81 8.08 43.49 -49.12
N ALA A 82 9.15 43.94 -48.44
CA ALA A 82 9.44 45.32 -47.97
C ALA A 82 8.63 46.01 -46.84
N GLY A 83 9.36 46.71 -45.94
CA GLY A 83 8.84 47.76 -45.03
C GLY A 83 9.42 47.71 -43.61
N GLU A 84 10.41 48.55 -43.30
CA GLU A 84 10.94 48.73 -41.92
C GLU A 84 10.09 49.72 -41.10
N HIS A 85 9.97 49.49 -39.78
CA HIS A 85 10.34 50.46 -38.74
C HIS A 85 10.29 49.83 -37.32
N PRO A 86 11.14 50.26 -36.36
CA PRO A 86 11.30 49.59 -35.06
C PRO A 86 10.50 50.26 -33.91
N GLY A 87 10.04 49.49 -32.93
CA GLY A 87 9.38 50.04 -31.73
C GLY A 87 9.16 49.05 -30.57
N THR A 88 9.84 49.34 -29.45
CA THR A 88 9.58 48.94 -28.05
C THR A 88 9.38 47.46 -27.67
N HIS A 89 10.32 46.96 -26.86
CA HIS A 89 10.17 45.70 -26.11
C HIS A 89 9.02 45.79 -25.09
N LYS A 90 8.00 44.94 -25.25
CA LYS A 90 7.15 44.49 -24.14
C LYS A 90 7.64 43.12 -23.66
N ASN A 91 7.67 42.89 -22.35
CA ASN A 91 7.93 41.56 -21.78
C ASN A 91 6.87 40.58 -22.29
N GLN A 92 7.23 39.75 -23.27
CA GLN A 92 6.38 38.65 -23.72
C GLN A 92 6.42 37.53 -22.66
N PRO A 93 5.28 36.86 -22.37
CA PRO A 93 5.33 35.61 -21.63
C PRO A 93 6.24 34.61 -22.37
N PRO A 94 6.99 33.76 -21.64
CA PRO A 94 8.03 32.92 -22.23
C PRO A 94 7.43 32.04 -23.34
N LYS A 95 8.07 32.05 -24.51
CA LYS A 95 7.58 31.31 -25.67
C LYS A 95 7.63 29.81 -25.35
N GLY A 96 6.80 29.02 -26.03
CA GLY A 96 6.75 27.56 -25.80
C GLY A 96 8.10 26.85 -25.95
N GLN A 97 9.06 27.44 -26.67
CA GLN A 97 10.45 26.99 -26.76
C GLN A 97 11.24 27.22 -25.45
N GLU A 98 11.06 28.36 -24.80
CA GLU A 98 11.72 28.74 -23.54
C GLU A 98 11.16 27.95 -22.36
N LEU A 99 9.83 27.77 -22.32
CA LEU A 99 9.17 26.86 -21.35
C LEU A 99 9.65 25.41 -21.52
N ARG A 100 9.89 24.94 -22.75
CA ARG A 100 10.54 23.64 -23.00
C ARG A 100 11.98 23.64 -22.49
N ASN A 101 12.80 24.62 -22.84
CA ASN A 101 14.19 24.69 -22.39
C ASN A 101 14.32 24.73 -20.86
N ILE A 102 13.44 25.44 -20.15
CA ILE A 102 13.40 25.49 -18.68
C ILE A 102 12.97 24.13 -18.10
N LYS A 103 11.93 23.51 -18.69
CA LYS A 103 11.48 22.17 -18.28
C LYS A 103 12.55 21.12 -18.51
N ASP A 104 13.16 21.11 -19.69
CA ASP A 104 14.25 20.21 -20.07
C ASP A 104 15.48 20.44 -19.18
N ALA A 105 15.83 21.68 -18.84
CA ALA A 105 16.90 21.99 -17.88
C ALA A 105 16.59 21.45 -16.46
N SER A 106 15.35 21.57 -15.99
CA SER A 106 14.93 21.00 -14.70
C SER A 106 14.89 19.46 -14.70
N GLU A 107 14.53 18.86 -15.84
CA GLU A 107 14.55 17.41 -16.03
C GLU A 107 15.97 16.89 -16.28
N LEU A 108 16.93 17.68 -16.77
CA LEU A 108 18.27 17.25 -17.19
C LEU A 108 19.06 16.52 -16.09
N TYR A 109 19.03 17.02 -14.86
CA TYR A 109 19.73 16.41 -13.72
C TYR A 109 19.14 15.04 -13.34
N ARG A 110 17.80 14.97 -13.22
CA ARG A 110 17.09 13.71 -12.95
C ARG A 110 17.25 12.74 -14.12
N SER A 111 17.07 13.22 -15.34
CA SER A 111 17.22 12.48 -16.60
C SER A 111 18.60 11.84 -16.72
N THR A 112 19.68 12.54 -16.35
CA THR A 112 21.05 11.99 -16.40
C THR A 112 21.23 10.80 -15.45
N SER A 113 20.77 10.91 -14.19
CA SER A 113 20.84 9.81 -13.22
C SER A 113 19.94 8.62 -13.60
N PHE A 114 18.70 8.89 -14.01
CA PHE A 114 17.78 7.84 -14.48
C PHE A 114 18.26 7.18 -15.78
N LYS A 115 18.86 7.94 -16.69
CA LYS A 115 19.47 7.40 -17.91
C LYS A 115 20.60 6.42 -17.57
N LEU A 116 21.50 6.76 -16.64
CA LEU A 116 22.56 5.84 -16.20
C LEU A 116 21.98 4.55 -15.58
N GLN A 117 20.88 4.64 -14.82
CA GLN A 117 20.19 3.47 -14.28
C GLN A 117 19.53 2.61 -15.38
N ILE A 118 18.91 3.24 -16.38
CA ILE A 118 18.30 2.58 -17.54
C ILE A 118 19.38 1.91 -18.40
N ASP A 119 20.47 2.61 -18.69
CA ASP A 119 21.61 2.08 -19.46
C ASP A 119 22.30 0.90 -18.73
N ALA A 120 22.26 0.87 -17.40
CA ALA A 120 22.69 -0.28 -16.58
C ALA A 120 21.66 -1.43 -16.52
N LEU A 121 20.35 -1.13 -16.60
CA LEU A 121 19.27 -2.12 -16.55
C LEU A 121 19.07 -2.83 -17.90
N LEU A 122 19.06 -2.09 -19.02
CA LEU A 122 18.75 -2.60 -20.35
C LEU A 122 19.56 -3.83 -20.78
N PRO A 123 20.89 -3.93 -20.54
CA PRO A 123 21.68 -5.12 -20.86
C PRO A 123 21.25 -6.39 -20.10
N ASN A 124 20.60 -6.24 -18.94
CA ASN A 124 20.14 -7.34 -18.10
C ASN A 124 18.73 -7.82 -18.47
N VAL A 125 17.90 -6.98 -19.12
CA VAL A 125 16.51 -7.30 -19.48
C VAL A 125 16.29 -7.57 -20.97
N ARG A 126 17.22 -7.16 -21.85
CA ARG A 126 17.17 -7.49 -23.29
C ARG A 126 17.50 -8.97 -23.53
N PRO A 127 16.85 -9.64 -24.50
CA PRO A 127 17.23 -10.99 -24.92
C PRO A 127 18.70 -11.07 -25.39
N LYS A 128 19.40 -12.15 -25.02
CA LYS A 128 20.80 -12.38 -25.41
C LYS A 128 20.88 -12.96 -26.83
N TYR A 129 20.67 -12.12 -27.83
CA TYR A 129 20.65 -12.49 -29.26
C TYR A 129 21.92 -13.22 -29.75
N SER A 130 23.05 -13.09 -29.05
CA SER A 130 24.25 -13.91 -29.32
C SER A 130 24.04 -15.42 -29.14
N ARG A 131 22.93 -15.85 -28.52
CA ARG A 131 22.51 -17.25 -28.38
C ARG A 131 21.34 -17.63 -29.30
N ALA A 132 20.97 -16.80 -30.28
CA ALA A 132 19.80 -17.02 -31.13
C ALA A 132 19.97 -18.11 -32.19
N ALA A 133 21.19 -18.40 -32.64
CA ALA A 133 21.42 -19.30 -33.79
C ALA A 133 20.79 -20.72 -33.70
N PRO A 134 20.76 -21.40 -32.53
CA PRO A 134 20.04 -22.68 -32.40
C PRO A 134 18.52 -22.55 -32.57
N LEU A 135 17.94 -21.43 -32.12
CA LEU A 135 16.53 -21.11 -32.31
C LEU A 135 16.23 -20.85 -33.79
N ASP A 136 17.07 -20.10 -34.50
CA ASP A 136 16.90 -19.83 -35.93
C ASP A 136 16.98 -21.13 -36.77
N ARG A 137 17.95 -22.00 -36.46
CA ARG A 137 18.07 -23.35 -37.06
C ARG A 137 16.82 -24.20 -36.79
N PHE A 138 16.35 -24.21 -35.54
CA PHE A 138 15.13 -24.94 -35.17
C PHE A 138 13.89 -24.39 -35.89
N LEU A 139 13.74 -23.07 -36.01
CA LEU A 139 12.62 -22.45 -36.72
C LEU A 139 12.61 -22.78 -38.22
N LEU A 140 13.79 -22.84 -38.86
CA LEU A 140 13.93 -23.31 -40.24
C LEU A 140 13.58 -24.80 -40.39
N GLN A 141 14.04 -25.65 -39.45
CA GLN A 141 13.69 -27.07 -39.43
C GLN A 141 12.18 -27.28 -39.23
N LEU A 142 11.57 -26.56 -38.29
CA LEU A 142 10.13 -26.58 -38.02
C LEU A 142 9.34 -26.11 -39.24
N HIS A 143 9.77 -25.03 -39.91
CA HIS A 143 9.14 -24.54 -41.14
C HIS A 143 9.20 -25.59 -42.26
N ALA A 144 10.35 -26.23 -42.48
CA ALA A 144 10.49 -27.30 -43.48
C ALA A 144 9.60 -28.50 -43.13
N PHE A 145 9.55 -28.91 -41.86
CA PHE A 145 8.71 -29.99 -41.36
C PHE A 145 7.21 -29.71 -41.58
N LEU A 146 6.73 -28.52 -41.18
CA LEU A 146 5.32 -28.15 -41.31
C LEU A 146 4.86 -28.11 -42.77
N ASN A 147 5.72 -27.66 -43.70
CA ASN A 147 5.44 -27.64 -45.14
C ASN A 147 5.40 -29.04 -45.78
N ALA A 148 6.07 -30.02 -45.17
CA ALA A 148 6.12 -31.42 -45.62
C ALA A 148 4.95 -32.27 -45.09
N LEU A 149 4.09 -31.75 -44.21
CA LEU A 149 2.99 -32.50 -43.64
C LEU A 149 1.93 -32.89 -44.70
N PRO A 150 1.45 -34.16 -44.72
CA PRO A 150 0.40 -34.58 -45.63
C PRO A 150 -0.96 -33.99 -45.22
N SER A 151 -1.75 -33.56 -46.20
CA SER A 151 -3.15 -33.16 -45.99
C SER A 151 -4.02 -34.36 -45.60
N SER A 152 -5.01 -34.16 -44.73
CA SER A 152 -6.02 -35.16 -44.36
C SER A 152 -7.37 -34.84 -45.03
N ALA A 153 -8.05 -35.89 -45.52
CA ALA A 153 -9.39 -35.75 -46.07
C ALA A 153 -10.41 -35.24 -45.02
N ALA A 154 -11.54 -34.71 -45.50
CA ALA A 154 -12.60 -34.18 -44.65
C ALA A 154 -13.41 -35.29 -43.95
N GLN A 155 -13.34 -35.34 -42.61
CA GLN A 155 -13.94 -36.37 -41.75
C GLN A 155 -14.92 -35.76 -40.74
N HIS A 156 -15.77 -36.59 -40.12
CA HIS A 156 -16.63 -36.13 -39.03
C HIS A 156 -15.77 -35.81 -37.78
N PRO A 157 -16.01 -34.70 -37.05
CA PRO A 157 -15.13 -34.26 -35.95
C PRO A 157 -14.90 -35.32 -34.86
N LEU A 158 -15.91 -36.14 -34.55
CA LEU A 158 -15.78 -37.21 -33.54
C LEU A 158 -14.92 -38.40 -34.01
N GLU A 159 -14.90 -38.68 -35.31
CA GLU A 159 -14.07 -39.75 -35.88
C GLU A 159 -12.60 -39.32 -35.91
N ALA A 160 -12.36 -38.12 -36.44
CA ALA A 160 -11.02 -37.54 -36.54
C ALA A 160 -10.39 -37.31 -35.15
N ALA A 161 -11.19 -36.93 -34.15
CA ALA A 161 -10.73 -36.83 -32.76
C ALA A 161 -10.41 -38.22 -32.15
N ARG A 162 -11.18 -39.27 -32.48
CA ARG A 162 -10.90 -40.65 -32.02
C ARG A 162 -9.59 -41.17 -32.58
N ASP A 163 -9.25 -40.84 -33.84
CA ASP A 163 -7.98 -41.25 -34.45
C ASP A 163 -6.77 -40.53 -33.83
N LEU A 164 -6.91 -39.26 -33.45
CA LEU A 164 -5.90 -38.55 -32.66
C LEU A 164 -5.81 -39.09 -31.22
N GLN A 165 -6.93 -39.50 -30.61
CA GLN A 165 -6.95 -40.09 -29.27
C GLN A 165 -6.19 -41.43 -29.22
N LYS A 166 -6.24 -42.25 -30.28
CA LYS A 166 -5.39 -43.45 -30.42
C LYS A 166 -3.88 -43.14 -30.39
N LYS A 167 -3.48 -41.92 -30.81
CA LYS A 167 -2.11 -41.40 -30.70
C LYS A 167 -1.84 -40.69 -29.37
N GLY A 168 -2.74 -40.77 -28.39
CA GLY A 168 -2.62 -40.13 -27.08
C GLY A 168 -2.97 -38.65 -27.04
N ILE A 169 -3.65 -38.12 -28.07
CA ILE A 169 -3.89 -36.67 -28.25
C ILE A 169 -5.39 -36.37 -28.23
N SER A 170 -5.81 -35.55 -27.27
CA SER A 170 -7.20 -35.19 -27.04
C SER A 170 -7.49 -33.81 -27.63
N VAL A 171 -8.38 -33.75 -28.63
CA VAL A 171 -8.71 -32.48 -29.32
C VAL A 171 -9.38 -31.49 -28.36
N PRO A 172 -8.89 -30.25 -28.21
CA PRO A 172 -9.41 -29.26 -27.26
C PRO A 172 -10.67 -28.57 -27.81
N PHE A 173 -11.76 -29.31 -28.00
CA PHE A 173 -13.03 -28.75 -28.47
C PHE A 173 -13.65 -27.81 -27.42
N ALA A 174 -13.83 -26.54 -27.80
CA ALA A 174 -14.60 -25.57 -27.02
C ALA A 174 -16.08 -25.95 -26.93
N LEU A 175 -16.80 -25.39 -25.96
CA LEU A 175 -18.24 -25.62 -25.80
C LEU A 175 -19.06 -24.89 -26.89
N PRO A 176 -20.22 -25.43 -27.31
CA PRO A 176 -20.65 -26.81 -27.10
C PRO A 176 -19.76 -27.78 -27.89
N ALA A 177 -19.49 -28.96 -27.35
CA ALA A 177 -18.69 -29.96 -28.07
C ALA A 177 -19.47 -30.56 -29.26
N PRO A 178 -18.78 -31.04 -30.33
CA PRO A 178 -19.45 -31.71 -31.45
C PRO A 178 -20.24 -32.95 -30.99
N THR A 179 -21.45 -33.13 -31.53
CA THR A 179 -22.32 -34.30 -31.28
C THR A 179 -22.36 -35.23 -32.50
N ALA A 180 -23.06 -36.36 -32.40
CA ALA A 180 -23.28 -37.26 -33.54
C ALA A 180 -24.16 -36.65 -34.65
N GLU A 181 -24.92 -35.59 -34.34
CA GLU A 181 -25.77 -34.84 -35.29
C GLU A 181 -24.98 -33.76 -36.06
N THR A 182 -23.66 -33.70 -35.88
CA THR A 182 -22.81 -32.65 -36.45
C THR A 182 -22.67 -32.82 -37.98
N ASN A 183 -23.21 -31.87 -38.74
CA ASN A 183 -23.21 -31.94 -40.21
C ASN A 183 -21.97 -31.33 -40.90
N TRP A 184 -21.10 -30.64 -40.16
CA TRP A 184 -19.85 -30.08 -40.69
C TRP A 184 -18.66 -31.03 -40.41
N LYS A 185 -17.60 -30.88 -41.22
CA LYS A 185 -16.41 -31.76 -41.19
C LYS A 185 -15.15 -31.00 -40.78
N VAL A 186 -14.17 -31.74 -40.27
CA VAL A 186 -12.79 -31.26 -40.06
C VAL A 186 -11.87 -31.85 -41.12
N ALA A 187 -10.83 -31.12 -41.48
CA ALA A 187 -9.77 -31.53 -42.40
C ALA A 187 -8.45 -30.89 -41.95
N PHE A 188 -7.34 -31.35 -42.50
CA PHE A 188 -6.04 -30.72 -42.36
C PHE A 188 -5.45 -30.49 -43.74
N GLU A 189 -4.96 -29.29 -44.00
CA GLU A 189 -4.18 -28.96 -45.19
C GLU A 189 -2.84 -28.38 -44.75
N ARG A 190 -1.79 -28.69 -45.51
CA ARG A 190 -0.45 -28.15 -45.23
C ARG A 190 -0.48 -26.60 -45.20
N PRO A 191 0.21 -25.97 -44.24
CA PRO A 191 0.17 -24.53 -44.06
C PRO A 191 0.92 -23.79 -45.17
N ALA A 192 0.22 -23.15 -46.12
CA ALA A 192 0.86 -22.24 -47.09
C ALA A 192 1.29 -20.90 -46.46
N GLU A 193 0.49 -20.35 -45.54
CA GLU A 193 0.84 -19.23 -44.64
C GLU A 193 0.33 -19.51 -43.20
N ILE A 194 0.37 -20.77 -42.74
CA ILE A 194 -0.37 -21.22 -41.53
C ILE A 194 -1.88 -20.95 -41.65
N VAL A 195 -2.43 -21.34 -42.80
CA VAL A 195 -3.86 -21.24 -43.11
C VAL A 195 -4.61 -22.37 -42.43
N LEU A 196 -5.59 -21.99 -41.60
CA LEU A 196 -6.53 -22.91 -40.96
C LEU A 196 -7.40 -23.69 -41.97
N ALA A 197 -7.85 -24.88 -41.55
CA ALA A 197 -8.66 -25.82 -42.33
C ALA A 197 -9.84 -25.16 -43.07
N LEU A 198 -10.17 -25.70 -44.26
CA LEU A 198 -11.25 -25.26 -45.16
C LEU A 198 -12.50 -24.75 -44.41
N PHE A 199 -12.60 -23.42 -44.32
CA PHE A 199 -13.73 -22.74 -43.70
C PHE A 199 -14.88 -22.53 -44.69
N GLN A 200 -16.08 -22.41 -44.14
CA GLN A 200 -17.28 -21.96 -44.82
C GLN A 200 -17.70 -20.61 -44.25
N GLU A 201 -18.48 -19.84 -45.01
CA GLU A 201 -18.95 -18.50 -44.60
C GLU A 201 -19.55 -18.49 -43.19
N LYS A 202 -20.30 -19.54 -42.82
CA LYS A 202 -21.05 -19.65 -41.55
C LYS A 202 -20.27 -20.28 -40.38
N ASP A 203 -18.97 -20.56 -40.54
CA ASP A 203 -18.18 -21.20 -39.46
C ASP A 203 -17.88 -20.27 -38.27
N TYR A 204 -18.19 -18.97 -38.38
CA TYR A 204 -18.19 -18.08 -37.22
C TYR A 204 -19.29 -18.41 -36.19
N LEU A 205 -20.32 -19.19 -36.54
CA LEU A 205 -21.40 -19.56 -35.63
C LEU A 205 -21.07 -20.81 -34.80
N HIS A 206 -21.62 -20.88 -33.58
CA HIS A 206 -21.68 -22.10 -32.76
C HIS A 206 -20.34 -22.83 -32.56
N SER A 207 -19.26 -22.09 -32.30
CA SER A 207 -17.90 -22.60 -32.03
C SER A 207 -17.22 -23.41 -33.14
N ARG A 208 -17.82 -23.52 -34.33
CA ARG A 208 -17.28 -24.32 -35.47
C ARG A 208 -15.86 -23.89 -35.86
N PHE A 209 -15.61 -22.59 -35.93
CA PHE A 209 -14.28 -22.02 -36.14
C PHE A 209 -13.27 -22.55 -35.11
N PHE A 210 -13.61 -22.49 -33.83
CA PHE A 210 -12.74 -22.96 -32.74
C PHE A 210 -12.53 -24.48 -32.77
N HIS A 211 -13.54 -25.26 -33.17
CA HIS A 211 -13.40 -26.72 -33.31
C HIS A 211 -12.46 -27.11 -34.44
N LYS A 212 -12.60 -26.50 -35.62
CA LYS A 212 -11.69 -26.70 -36.76
C LYS A 212 -10.26 -26.27 -36.40
N ARG A 213 -10.10 -25.13 -35.70
CA ARG A 213 -8.81 -24.64 -35.17
C ARG A 213 -8.19 -25.59 -34.14
N ALA A 214 -8.98 -26.13 -33.22
CA ALA A 214 -8.55 -27.11 -32.23
C ALA A 214 -8.07 -28.42 -32.88
N TYR A 215 -8.81 -28.93 -33.87
CA TYR A 215 -8.41 -30.11 -34.64
C TYR A 215 -7.10 -29.86 -35.41
N TYR A 216 -7.00 -28.74 -36.14
CA TYR A 216 -5.80 -28.37 -36.90
C TYR A 216 -4.54 -28.32 -36.02
N LEU A 217 -4.64 -27.72 -34.83
CA LEU A 217 -3.57 -27.73 -33.83
C LEU A 217 -3.21 -29.13 -33.34
N SER A 218 -4.21 -30.00 -33.17
CA SER A 218 -4.01 -31.36 -32.68
C SER A 218 -3.34 -32.27 -33.71
N VAL A 219 -3.59 -32.04 -35.01
CA VAL A 219 -2.87 -32.73 -36.10
C VAL A 219 -1.40 -32.31 -36.14
N ILE A 220 -1.10 -31.01 -35.99
CA ILE A 220 0.29 -30.53 -35.87
C ILE A 220 0.96 -31.12 -34.62
N ALA A 221 0.26 -31.12 -33.47
CA ALA A 221 0.75 -31.72 -32.24
C ALA A 221 1.10 -33.20 -32.41
N ALA A 222 0.25 -33.94 -33.12
CA ALA A 222 0.49 -35.35 -33.46
C ALA A 222 1.72 -35.52 -34.32
N ALA A 223 1.84 -34.77 -35.41
CA ALA A 223 2.99 -34.88 -36.30
C ALA A 223 4.32 -34.55 -35.59
N ILE A 224 4.36 -33.50 -34.77
CA ILE A 224 5.57 -33.16 -34.00
C ILE A 224 5.90 -34.24 -32.97
N SER A 225 4.90 -34.89 -32.35
CA SER A 225 5.10 -35.92 -31.32
C SER A 225 5.45 -37.31 -31.89
N ASP A 226 5.09 -37.60 -33.14
CA ASP A 226 5.22 -38.93 -33.78
C ASP A 226 6.63 -39.19 -34.31
N LYS A 227 7.60 -39.34 -33.40
CA LYS A 227 9.03 -39.63 -33.67
C LYS A 227 9.70 -38.69 -34.70
N SER A 228 9.26 -37.44 -34.75
CA SER A 228 9.64 -36.42 -35.75
C SER A 228 11.13 -36.03 -35.82
N GLY A 229 11.96 -36.50 -34.89
CA GLY A 229 13.36 -36.07 -34.74
C GLY A 229 13.54 -34.66 -34.19
N MET A 230 12.47 -33.93 -33.87
CA MET A 230 12.57 -32.60 -33.26
C MET A 230 12.85 -32.72 -31.76
N ASN A 231 13.88 -31.99 -31.29
CA ASN A 231 14.34 -32.02 -29.90
C ASN A 231 13.46 -31.17 -28.95
N VAL A 232 12.14 -31.40 -28.96
CA VAL A 232 11.17 -30.62 -28.17
C VAL A 232 10.16 -31.49 -27.42
N GLU A 233 9.59 -30.89 -26.39
CA GLU A 233 8.37 -31.33 -25.72
C GLU A 233 7.19 -30.47 -26.20
N VAL A 234 6.02 -31.10 -26.33
CA VAL A 234 4.85 -30.51 -26.97
C VAL A 234 3.69 -30.46 -25.98
N PHE A 235 3.12 -29.27 -25.76
CA PHE A 235 2.04 -29.05 -24.81
C PHE A 235 0.90 -28.24 -25.44
N PHE A 236 -0.32 -28.47 -24.97
CA PHE A 236 -1.40 -27.50 -25.18
C PHE A 236 -1.34 -26.42 -24.11
N GLU A 237 -1.84 -25.24 -24.45
CA GLU A 237 -1.96 -24.17 -23.46
C GLU A 237 -3.05 -23.18 -23.86
N SER A 238 -3.90 -22.83 -22.91
CA SER A 238 -5.03 -21.92 -23.10
C SER A 238 -4.80 -20.66 -22.28
N PRO A 239 -4.56 -19.49 -22.91
CA PRO A 239 -4.68 -18.21 -22.22
C PRO A 239 -6.01 -18.17 -21.46
N THR A 240 -6.02 -17.53 -20.28
CA THR A 240 -7.24 -17.26 -19.49
C THR A 240 -8.11 -18.48 -19.15
N GLY A 241 -7.60 -19.72 -19.31
CA GLY A 241 -8.41 -20.94 -19.20
C GLY A 241 -9.44 -21.13 -20.32
N ASP A 242 -9.37 -20.36 -21.42
CA ASP A 242 -10.33 -20.43 -22.53
C ASP A 242 -9.90 -21.46 -23.59
N PRO A 243 -10.64 -22.57 -23.80
CA PRO A 243 -10.33 -23.56 -24.84
C PRO A 243 -10.30 -22.97 -26.26
N ARG A 244 -11.10 -21.93 -26.54
CA ARG A 244 -11.18 -21.25 -27.85
C ARG A 244 -9.82 -20.70 -28.28
N LEU A 245 -9.05 -20.22 -27.29
CA LEU A 245 -7.74 -19.59 -27.46
C LEU A 245 -6.56 -20.57 -27.32
N THR A 246 -6.80 -21.89 -27.30
CA THR A 246 -5.72 -22.90 -27.16
C THR A 246 -4.62 -22.70 -28.21
N THR A 247 -3.36 -22.86 -27.79
CA THR A 247 -2.14 -22.77 -28.61
C THR A 247 -1.27 -24.01 -28.37
N LEU A 248 -0.37 -24.31 -29.31
CA LEU A 248 0.63 -25.36 -29.12
C LEU A 248 1.95 -24.74 -28.65
N ILE A 249 2.53 -25.29 -27.59
CA ILE A 249 3.79 -24.83 -27.00
C ILE A 249 4.86 -25.89 -27.26
N LEU A 250 5.98 -25.46 -27.82
CA LEU A 250 7.18 -26.27 -27.98
C LEU A 250 8.24 -25.78 -27.00
N ARG A 251 8.70 -26.66 -26.12
CA ARG A 251 9.82 -26.42 -25.20
C ARG A 251 11.02 -27.25 -25.64
N PRO A 252 12.25 -26.71 -25.60
CA PRO A 252 13.43 -27.49 -25.94
C PRO A 252 13.65 -28.60 -24.91
N ARG A 253 14.10 -29.77 -25.34
CA ARG A 253 14.65 -30.80 -24.44
C ARG A 253 16.12 -30.49 -24.22
N ASN A 254 16.53 -30.29 -22.98
CA ASN A 254 17.92 -30.00 -22.62
C ASN A 254 18.87 -31.07 -23.18
N GLY A 255 19.86 -30.65 -23.98
CA GLY A 255 20.91 -31.53 -24.51
C GLY A 255 21.72 -30.83 -25.60
N ASP A 256 22.96 -31.28 -25.85
CA ASP A 256 23.93 -30.61 -26.74
C ASP A 256 23.62 -30.76 -28.26
N SER A 257 22.36 -30.55 -28.66
CA SER A 257 21.93 -30.47 -30.06
C SER A 257 22.25 -29.09 -30.65
N GLU A 258 22.59 -29.04 -31.94
CA GLU A 258 22.69 -27.80 -32.71
C GLU A 258 21.39 -26.97 -32.77
N THR A 259 20.27 -27.57 -32.35
CA THR A 259 18.93 -26.96 -32.26
C THR A 259 18.45 -26.77 -30.82
N ASP A 260 19.30 -26.98 -29.81
CA ASP A 260 18.91 -26.67 -28.43
C ASP A 260 18.97 -25.15 -28.15
N PHE A 261 17.79 -24.58 -27.92
CA PHE A 261 17.60 -23.18 -27.54
C PHE A 261 17.26 -22.99 -26.06
N SER A 262 17.46 -24.02 -25.21
CA SER A 262 17.31 -23.97 -23.75
C SER A 262 18.04 -22.77 -23.13
N GLY A 263 19.27 -22.50 -23.57
CA GLY A 263 20.11 -21.38 -23.11
C GLY A 263 19.59 -19.96 -23.40
N LEU A 264 18.46 -19.81 -24.11
CA LEU A 264 17.71 -18.56 -24.28
C LEU A 264 16.55 -18.39 -23.29
N ASN A 265 16.15 -19.44 -22.57
CA ASN A 265 14.87 -19.53 -21.84
C ASN A 265 13.65 -19.18 -22.73
N ALA A 266 13.67 -19.64 -23.99
CA ALA A 266 12.61 -19.37 -24.96
C ALA A 266 11.63 -20.55 -25.12
N GLU A 267 10.38 -20.24 -25.46
CA GLU A 267 9.35 -21.20 -25.86
C GLU A 267 8.80 -20.80 -27.23
N ILE A 268 8.51 -21.77 -28.10
CA ILE A 268 7.90 -21.52 -29.42
C ILE A 268 6.40 -21.79 -29.31
N ARG A 269 5.60 -20.91 -29.91
CA ARG A 269 4.14 -20.89 -29.76
C ARG A 269 3.49 -20.91 -31.13
N ILE A 270 2.87 -22.04 -31.50
CA ILE A 270 2.15 -22.16 -32.77
C ILE A 270 0.73 -21.64 -32.58
N ILE A 271 0.40 -20.57 -33.31
CA ILE A 271 -0.89 -19.91 -33.31
C ILE A 271 -1.44 -19.96 -34.74
N PRO A 272 -2.52 -20.72 -35.02
CA PRO A 272 -3.16 -20.72 -36.31
C PRO A 272 -3.92 -19.42 -36.54
N VAL A 273 -3.84 -18.90 -37.76
CA VAL A 273 -4.45 -17.62 -38.15
C VAL A 273 -5.46 -17.80 -39.29
N LEU A 274 -6.31 -16.79 -39.47
CA LEU A 274 -7.23 -16.73 -40.59
C LEU A 274 -6.53 -16.09 -41.80
N SER A 275 -6.65 -16.75 -42.97
CA SER A 275 -6.21 -16.16 -44.23
C SER A 275 -6.97 -14.86 -44.53
N PRO A 276 -6.34 -13.85 -45.17
CA PRO A 276 -7.05 -12.71 -45.75
C PRO A 276 -8.15 -13.12 -46.76
N SER A 277 -8.02 -14.29 -47.40
CA SER A 277 -9.02 -14.89 -48.30
C SER A 277 -10.09 -15.74 -47.61
N SER A 278 -10.21 -15.67 -46.28
CA SER A 278 -11.23 -16.40 -45.51
C SER A 278 -12.65 -16.06 -45.98
N PRO A 279 -13.55 -17.05 -46.14
CA PRO A 279 -14.95 -16.79 -46.48
C PRO A 279 -15.77 -16.23 -45.32
N ILE A 280 -15.22 -16.14 -44.10
CA ILE A 280 -15.90 -15.55 -42.93
C ILE A 280 -15.88 -14.01 -43.06
N PRO A 281 -17.03 -13.33 -43.22
CA PRO A 281 -17.04 -11.88 -43.42
C PRO A 281 -16.75 -11.13 -42.12
N LEU A 282 -15.79 -10.19 -42.15
CA LEU A 282 -15.35 -9.44 -40.96
C LEU A 282 -16.51 -8.68 -40.28
N GLN A 283 -17.50 -8.20 -41.04
CA GLN A 283 -18.68 -7.50 -40.52
C GLN A 283 -19.55 -8.38 -39.60
N ARG A 284 -19.46 -9.72 -39.72
CA ARG A 284 -20.12 -10.67 -38.79
C ARG A 284 -19.42 -10.72 -37.43
N LEU A 285 -18.16 -10.30 -37.33
CA LEU A 285 -17.36 -10.29 -36.11
C LEU A 285 -17.40 -8.93 -35.38
N SER A 286 -18.29 -8.00 -35.76
CA SER A 286 -18.51 -6.76 -35.02
C SER A 286 -18.94 -7.07 -33.57
N PRO A 287 -18.46 -6.33 -32.54
CA PRO A 287 -18.78 -6.65 -31.14
C PRO A 287 -20.27 -6.53 -30.77
N ALA A 288 -21.04 -5.77 -31.57
CA ALA A 288 -22.50 -5.63 -31.42
C ALA A 288 -23.31 -6.78 -32.06
N ARG A 289 -22.66 -7.79 -32.68
CA ARG A 289 -23.35 -8.93 -33.31
C ARG A 289 -23.44 -10.13 -32.37
N SER A 290 -24.57 -10.84 -32.43
CA SER A 290 -24.73 -12.16 -31.82
C SER A 290 -24.29 -13.29 -32.76
N ASN A 291 -23.35 -14.12 -32.32
CA ASN A 291 -22.87 -15.31 -33.04
C ASN A 291 -23.05 -16.63 -32.26
N ILE A 292 -23.57 -16.54 -31.03
CA ILE A 292 -24.02 -17.66 -30.20
C ILE A 292 -25.54 -17.65 -30.25
N ARG A 293 -26.16 -18.82 -30.45
CA ARG A 293 -27.63 -18.96 -30.35
C ARG A 293 -27.95 -20.08 -29.38
N THR A 294 -28.72 -19.75 -28.34
CA THR A 294 -29.19 -20.64 -27.29
C THR A 294 -30.72 -20.73 -27.36
N SER A 295 -31.29 -21.84 -26.91
CA SER A 295 -32.74 -22.03 -26.87
C SER A 295 -33.33 -21.33 -25.65
N GLY A 296 -33.93 -20.16 -25.84
CA GLY A 296 -34.68 -19.42 -24.81
C GLY A 296 -34.18 -18.00 -24.53
N ASP A 297 -32.97 -17.63 -24.97
CA ASP A 297 -32.50 -16.25 -24.93
C ASP A 297 -32.94 -15.49 -26.21
N ALA A 298 -33.04 -14.16 -26.13
CA ALA A 298 -33.30 -13.32 -27.31
C ALA A 298 -32.13 -13.47 -28.32
N SER A 299 -32.43 -13.81 -29.57
CA SER A 299 -31.40 -14.21 -30.56
C SER A 299 -30.43 -13.12 -31.00
N ASP A 300 -30.59 -11.90 -30.49
CA ASP A 300 -29.82 -10.71 -30.84
C ASP A 300 -28.88 -10.24 -29.71
N THR A 301 -28.80 -10.94 -28.57
CA THR A 301 -27.85 -10.60 -27.48
C THR A 301 -26.41 -10.61 -28.01
N PRO A 302 -25.66 -9.48 -27.96
CA PRO A 302 -24.31 -9.41 -28.54
C PRO A 302 -23.30 -10.36 -27.89
N THR A 303 -22.32 -10.81 -28.67
CA THR A 303 -21.28 -11.76 -28.24
C THR A 303 -19.86 -11.19 -28.42
N PRO A 304 -19.54 -10.03 -27.81
CA PRO A 304 -18.29 -9.29 -28.05
C PRO A 304 -16.99 -10.09 -27.78
N LEU A 305 -16.94 -10.92 -26.75
CA LEU A 305 -15.77 -11.72 -26.37
C LEU A 305 -15.57 -12.91 -27.32
N TYR A 306 -16.66 -13.63 -27.65
CA TYR A 306 -16.63 -14.68 -28.67
C TYR A 306 -16.18 -14.10 -30.02
N ASN A 307 -16.71 -12.94 -30.43
CA ASN A 307 -16.37 -12.29 -31.68
C ASN A 307 -14.90 -11.83 -31.70
N SER A 308 -14.43 -11.23 -30.60
CA SER A 308 -13.03 -10.81 -30.42
C SER A 308 -12.05 -11.99 -30.49
N ALA A 309 -12.41 -13.16 -29.97
CA ALA A 309 -11.58 -14.36 -30.04
C ALA A 309 -11.39 -14.88 -31.49
N ILE A 310 -12.38 -14.72 -32.37
CA ILE A 310 -12.23 -14.99 -33.81
C ILE A 310 -11.44 -13.87 -34.48
N ALA A 311 -11.79 -12.60 -34.22
CA ALA A 311 -11.17 -11.43 -34.85
C ALA A 311 -9.66 -11.34 -34.57
N LEU A 312 -9.21 -11.75 -33.37
CA LEU A 312 -7.80 -11.86 -33.01
C LEU A 312 -7.00 -12.75 -33.97
N CYS A 313 -7.60 -13.82 -34.50
CA CYS A 313 -6.96 -14.68 -35.50
C CYS A 313 -6.75 -13.98 -36.86
N THR A 314 -7.33 -12.80 -37.09
CA THR A 314 -7.07 -11.94 -38.26
C THR A 314 -6.09 -10.79 -37.96
N ALA A 315 -5.87 -10.46 -36.68
CA ALA A 315 -5.15 -9.27 -36.25
C ALA A 315 -3.61 -9.44 -36.23
N TYR A 316 -3.12 -10.64 -35.89
CA TYR A 316 -1.68 -10.88 -35.64
C TYR A 316 -0.74 -10.37 -36.75
N LYS A 317 -1.04 -10.64 -38.03
CA LYS A 317 -0.19 -10.20 -39.16
C LYS A 317 -0.15 -8.68 -39.28
N ARG A 318 -1.27 -7.98 -39.04
CA ARG A 318 -1.34 -6.51 -39.05
C ARG A 318 -0.60 -5.90 -37.86
N HIS A 319 -0.82 -6.42 -36.66
CA HIS A 319 -0.16 -5.95 -35.44
C HIS A 319 1.36 -6.10 -35.52
N PHE A 320 1.85 -7.23 -36.05
CA PHE A 320 3.28 -7.44 -36.30
C PHE A 320 3.87 -6.38 -37.25
N LEU A 321 3.21 -6.11 -38.39
CA LEU A 321 3.65 -5.10 -39.35
C LEU A 321 3.60 -3.67 -38.77
N GLY A 322 2.56 -3.33 -38.01
CA GLY A 322 2.46 -2.06 -37.28
C GLY A 322 3.59 -1.91 -36.25
N THR A 323 3.84 -2.95 -35.45
CA THR A 323 4.95 -3.00 -34.47
C THR A 323 6.31 -2.82 -35.15
N HIS A 324 6.52 -3.43 -36.32
CA HIS A 324 7.74 -3.26 -37.10
C HIS A 324 7.90 -1.81 -37.57
N ASN A 325 6.84 -1.21 -38.12
CA ASN A 325 6.86 0.19 -38.58
C ASN A 325 7.07 1.20 -37.43
N LEU A 326 6.55 0.92 -36.23
CA LEU A 326 6.84 1.68 -35.02
C LEU A 326 8.32 1.57 -34.63
N LYS A 327 8.88 0.35 -34.58
CA LYS A 327 10.30 0.10 -34.28
C LYS A 327 11.23 0.84 -35.24
N GLU A 328 10.98 0.78 -36.54
CA GLU A 328 11.82 1.44 -37.55
C GLU A 328 11.66 2.97 -37.53
N SER A 329 10.49 3.50 -37.17
CA SER A 329 10.25 4.95 -37.16
C SER A 329 10.49 5.66 -35.82
N VAL A 330 10.71 4.93 -34.73
CA VAL A 330 10.97 5.46 -33.38
C VAL A 330 12.17 4.73 -32.77
N PRO A 331 13.41 5.27 -32.86
CA PRO A 331 14.63 4.57 -32.45
C PRO A 331 14.63 4.07 -31.00
N ALA A 332 13.98 4.79 -30.09
CA ALA A 332 13.90 4.43 -28.67
C ALA A 332 12.78 3.43 -28.31
N PHE A 333 11.97 2.99 -29.29
CA PHE A 333 10.76 2.19 -29.07
C PHE A 333 11.04 0.85 -28.38
N ALA A 334 12.07 0.12 -28.82
CA ALA A 334 12.40 -1.20 -28.27
C ALA A 334 12.73 -1.13 -26.77
N ASP A 335 13.44 -0.08 -26.34
CA ASP A 335 13.81 0.12 -24.94
C ASP A 335 12.65 0.68 -24.11
N ALA A 336 11.85 1.59 -24.65
CA ALA A 336 10.62 2.04 -24.00
C ALA A 336 9.66 0.86 -23.73
N LEU A 337 9.50 -0.03 -24.71
CA LEU A 337 8.69 -1.24 -24.60
C LEU A 337 9.30 -2.25 -23.61
N ALA A 338 10.62 -2.40 -23.57
CA ALA A 338 11.30 -3.24 -22.59
C ALA A 338 11.07 -2.73 -21.16
N LEU A 339 11.25 -1.42 -20.92
CA LEU A 339 10.97 -0.79 -19.62
C LEU A 339 9.49 -0.96 -19.22
N LEU A 340 8.55 -0.69 -20.14
CA LEU A 340 7.12 -0.84 -19.88
C LEU A 340 6.72 -2.29 -19.55
N ARG A 341 7.29 -3.28 -20.25
CA ARG A 341 7.02 -4.71 -19.98
C ARG A 341 7.68 -5.20 -18.69
N VAL A 342 8.89 -4.74 -18.35
CA VAL A 342 9.53 -5.03 -17.05
C VAL A 342 8.68 -4.47 -15.92
N TRP A 343 8.30 -3.20 -16.03
CA TRP A 343 7.45 -2.49 -15.08
C TRP A 343 6.09 -3.20 -14.88
N ALA A 344 5.47 -3.69 -15.97
CA ALA A 344 4.19 -4.41 -15.93
C ALA A 344 4.32 -5.80 -15.29
N ASN A 345 5.35 -6.56 -15.69
CA ASN A 345 5.66 -7.87 -15.11
C ASN A 345 6.02 -7.76 -13.61
N GLN A 346 6.66 -6.68 -13.17
CA GLN A 346 6.93 -6.38 -11.76
C GLN A 346 5.65 -6.15 -10.93
N ARG A 347 4.51 -5.91 -11.58
CA ARG A 347 3.21 -5.57 -10.97
C ARG A 347 2.12 -6.62 -11.19
N GLY A 348 2.48 -7.78 -11.76
CA GLY A 348 1.56 -8.88 -12.05
C GLY A 348 0.70 -8.67 -13.30
N TYR A 349 0.99 -7.66 -14.13
CA TYR A 349 0.30 -7.39 -15.40
C TYR A 349 0.92 -8.16 -16.59
N GLY A 350 1.41 -9.37 -16.33
CA GLY A 350 2.03 -10.25 -17.30
C GLY A 350 2.28 -11.64 -16.72
N ALA A 351 2.59 -12.61 -17.58
CA ALA A 351 2.81 -13.99 -17.17
C ALA A 351 4.18 -14.20 -16.49
N GLY A 352 4.22 -15.09 -15.51
CA GLY A 352 5.41 -15.48 -14.74
C GLY A 352 5.05 -16.40 -13.56
N ASP A 353 6.04 -16.70 -12.71
CA ASP A 353 5.91 -17.70 -11.64
C ASP A 353 5.08 -17.27 -10.42
N ARG A 354 4.62 -16.01 -10.41
CA ARG A 354 3.75 -15.43 -9.37
C ARG A 354 2.32 -15.23 -9.90
N LEU A 355 1.41 -14.91 -8.99
CA LEU A 355 0.03 -14.58 -9.30
C LEU A 355 -0.04 -13.33 -10.22
N CYS A 356 -0.87 -13.38 -11.24
CA CYS A 356 -1.12 -12.28 -12.18
C CYS A 356 -2.52 -11.69 -12.00
N VAL A 357 -2.69 -10.43 -12.40
CA VAL A 357 -4.00 -9.76 -12.45
C VAL A 357 -4.79 -10.36 -13.61
N ARG A 358 -5.99 -10.86 -13.30
CA ARG A 358 -6.85 -11.53 -14.26
C ARG A 358 -7.10 -10.64 -15.48
N GLY A 359 -6.93 -11.20 -16.68
CA GLY A 359 -7.15 -10.51 -17.94
C GLY A 359 -5.85 -9.98 -18.58
N PHE A 360 -4.77 -9.83 -17.80
CA PHE A 360 -3.45 -9.41 -18.30
C PHE A 360 -2.53 -10.54 -18.73
N GLU A 361 -2.97 -11.79 -18.55
CA GLU A 361 -2.36 -12.97 -19.16
C GLU A 361 -2.12 -12.73 -20.67
N ARG A 362 -0.85 -12.51 -21.05
CA ARG A 362 -0.40 -12.41 -22.45
C ARG A 362 -0.92 -11.18 -23.21
N ARG A 363 -1.27 -10.10 -22.53
CA ARG A 363 -1.52 -8.77 -23.13
C ARG A 363 -0.24 -8.09 -23.67
N GLY A 364 0.70 -8.85 -24.23
CA GLY A 364 1.95 -8.32 -24.79
C GLY A 364 1.72 -7.28 -25.89
N MET A 365 0.68 -7.49 -26.71
CA MET A 365 0.27 -6.57 -27.76
C MET A 365 -0.28 -5.24 -27.21
N PHE A 366 -0.99 -5.23 -26.07
CA PHE A 366 -1.53 -4.02 -25.46
C PHE A 366 -0.42 -3.02 -25.07
N TRP A 367 0.70 -3.49 -24.51
CA TRP A 367 1.85 -2.63 -24.19
C TRP A 367 2.49 -1.99 -25.43
N VAL A 368 2.40 -2.64 -26.59
CA VAL A 368 2.77 -2.04 -27.89
C VAL A 368 1.76 -0.98 -28.26
N SER A 369 0.46 -1.30 -28.22
CA SER A 369 -0.62 -0.39 -28.62
C SER A 369 -0.71 0.87 -27.74
N VAL A 370 -0.31 0.80 -26.47
CA VAL A 370 -0.14 1.99 -25.60
C VAL A 370 0.95 2.94 -26.14
N LEU A 371 2.12 2.40 -26.54
CA LEU A 371 3.17 3.24 -27.13
C LEU A 371 2.77 3.74 -28.53
N GLU A 372 2.01 2.95 -29.28
CA GLU A 372 1.42 3.36 -30.55
C GLU A 372 0.48 4.56 -30.40
N LEU A 373 -0.45 4.53 -29.43
CA LEU A 373 -1.34 5.65 -29.10
C LEU A 373 -0.55 6.95 -28.87
N LEU A 374 0.53 6.87 -28.10
CA LEU A 374 1.36 8.04 -27.81
C LEU A 374 2.07 8.58 -29.06
N VAL A 375 2.48 7.72 -29.99
CA VAL A 375 3.24 8.10 -31.20
C VAL A 375 2.34 8.52 -32.37
N HIS A 376 1.15 7.93 -32.51
CA HIS A 376 0.22 8.19 -33.61
C HIS A 376 -0.94 9.12 -33.23
N GLY A 377 -1.21 9.25 -31.93
CA GLY A 377 -2.35 9.99 -31.41
C GLY A 377 -3.65 9.22 -31.55
N GLU A 378 -4.73 9.89 -31.15
CA GLU A 378 -6.07 9.32 -31.10
C GLU A 378 -6.89 9.73 -32.34
N GLU A 379 -7.76 8.83 -32.82
CA GLU A 379 -8.63 9.09 -33.95
C GLU A 379 -9.71 10.12 -33.56
N SER A 380 -10.04 11.02 -34.49
CA SER A 380 -11.04 12.06 -34.24
C SER A 380 -12.43 11.46 -34.49
N ALA A 381 -13.14 11.09 -33.42
CA ALA A 381 -14.50 10.54 -33.53
C ALA A 381 -15.47 11.55 -34.17
N ALA A 382 -15.82 11.33 -35.44
CA ALA A 382 -16.85 12.09 -36.14
C ALA A 382 -18.25 11.52 -35.81
N GLY A 383 -18.66 11.61 -34.54
CA GLY A 383 -19.96 11.07 -34.11
C GLY A 383 -20.30 11.22 -32.62
N GLY A 384 -21.29 12.06 -32.32
CA GLY A 384 -22.31 11.80 -31.29
C GLY A 384 -21.99 12.01 -29.82
N PHE A 385 -20.81 11.63 -29.30
CA PHE A 385 -20.63 11.46 -27.85
C PHE A 385 -19.47 12.28 -27.25
N GLY A 386 -19.79 13.51 -26.81
CA GLY A 386 -18.97 14.35 -25.91
C GLY A 386 -17.84 15.17 -26.56
N LYS A 387 -17.39 16.24 -25.88
CA LYS A 387 -16.15 16.98 -26.17
C LYS A 387 -14.94 16.09 -25.84
N ALA A 388 -14.65 15.06 -26.64
CA ALA A 388 -13.49 14.19 -26.42
C ALA A 388 -12.17 14.97 -26.59
N VAL A 389 -11.33 15.02 -25.54
CA VAL A 389 -10.05 15.75 -25.55
C VAL A 389 -9.04 15.02 -26.44
N LYS A 390 -8.84 15.52 -27.66
CA LYS A 390 -7.93 14.98 -28.67
C LYS A 390 -6.48 14.86 -28.16
N ARG A 391 -6.02 13.63 -27.88
CA ARG A 391 -4.60 13.38 -27.59
C ARG A 391 -3.76 13.57 -28.84
N LYS A 392 -2.90 14.60 -28.82
CA LYS A 392 -1.95 14.88 -29.89
C LYS A 392 -0.80 13.86 -29.85
N PRO A 393 -0.28 13.42 -31.02
CA PRO A 393 0.88 12.53 -31.06
C PRO A 393 2.13 13.19 -30.47
N LEU A 394 2.95 12.38 -29.81
CA LEU A 394 4.27 12.75 -29.32
C LEU A 394 5.33 12.66 -30.42
N GLY A 395 6.45 13.37 -30.23
CA GLY A 395 7.55 13.36 -31.18
C GLY A 395 8.27 12.01 -31.25
N LYS A 396 8.57 11.53 -32.46
CA LYS A 396 9.29 10.26 -32.70
C LYS A 396 10.74 10.25 -32.19
N GLY A 397 11.32 11.42 -31.93
CA GLY A 397 12.68 11.58 -31.38
C GLY A 397 12.79 11.56 -29.86
N LEU A 398 11.72 11.23 -29.13
CA LEU A 398 11.77 11.13 -27.66
C LEU A 398 12.66 9.96 -27.19
N SER A 399 13.30 10.15 -26.04
CA SER A 399 14.06 9.09 -25.37
C SER A 399 13.15 7.98 -24.82
N SER A 400 13.74 6.80 -24.55
CA SER A 400 13.04 5.64 -23.98
C SER A 400 12.39 5.96 -22.64
N TYR A 401 13.07 6.75 -21.80
CA TYR A 401 12.54 7.28 -20.53
C TYR A 401 11.33 8.20 -20.74
N GLN A 402 11.38 9.13 -21.71
CA GLN A 402 10.25 10.05 -21.97
C GLN A 402 9.02 9.30 -22.49
N LEU A 403 9.21 8.33 -23.40
CA LEU A 403 8.12 7.48 -23.89
C LEU A 403 7.52 6.61 -22.78
N PHE A 404 8.37 6.00 -21.95
CA PHE A 404 7.95 5.23 -20.78
C PHE A 404 7.18 6.09 -19.75
N LYS A 405 7.71 7.27 -19.40
CA LYS A 405 7.05 8.23 -18.51
C LYS A 405 5.70 8.68 -19.06
N ALA A 406 5.60 8.95 -20.36
CA ALA A 406 4.34 9.32 -21.01
C ALA A 406 3.31 8.17 -21.01
N ALA A 407 3.75 6.92 -21.15
CA ALA A 407 2.89 5.75 -21.00
C ALA A 407 2.34 5.63 -19.58
N LEU A 408 3.19 5.81 -18.55
CA LEU A 408 2.71 5.81 -17.17
C LEU A 408 1.77 6.98 -16.86
N ASP A 409 2.04 8.19 -17.38
CA ASP A 409 1.19 9.37 -17.16
C ASP A 409 -0.18 9.28 -17.85
N PHE A 410 -0.23 8.71 -19.07
CA PHE A 410 -1.51 8.39 -19.73
C PHE A 410 -2.32 7.39 -18.89
N LEU A 411 -1.69 6.29 -18.49
CA LEU A 411 -2.34 5.20 -17.78
C LEU A 411 -2.67 5.52 -16.31
N ALA A 412 -2.03 6.52 -15.72
CA ALA A 412 -2.39 7.11 -14.43
C ALA A 412 -3.72 7.87 -14.48
N ARG A 413 -3.90 8.69 -15.52
CA ARG A 413 -4.96 9.72 -15.58
C ARG A 413 -6.22 9.26 -16.30
N HIS A 414 -6.12 8.24 -17.13
CA HIS A 414 -7.20 7.82 -18.01
C HIS A 414 -8.09 6.74 -17.36
N ASP A 415 -9.40 6.96 -17.42
CA ASP A 415 -10.42 6.07 -16.88
C ASP A 415 -11.11 5.31 -18.02
N PHE A 416 -10.64 4.09 -18.27
CA PHE A 416 -11.16 3.21 -19.32
C PHE A 416 -12.63 2.83 -19.16
N SER A 417 -13.24 3.06 -17.99
CA SER A 417 -14.67 2.81 -17.76
C SER A 417 -15.58 3.93 -18.25
N LYS A 418 -15.02 5.13 -18.47
CA LYS A 418 -15.74 6.32 -18.95
C LYS A 418 -15.39 6.64 -20.40
N ASP A 419 -14.10 6.66 -20.69
CA ASP A 419 -13.55 7.08 -21.97
C ASP A 419 -13.04 5.86 -22.76
N ARG A 420 -13.40 5.78 -24.05
CA ARG A 420 -12.93 4.72 -24.96
C ARG A 420 -11.76 5.22 -25.81
N VAL A 421 -10.77 4.37 -26.05
CA VAL A 421 -9.56 4.73 -26.82
C VAL A 421 -9.58 4.10 -28.21
N PHE A 422 -9.32 4.94 -29.20
CA PHE A 422 -9.25 4.59 -30.62
C PHE A 422 -7.96 5.16 -31.23
N VAL A 423 -6.93 4.31 -31.40
CA VAL A 423 -5.63 4.72 -31.93
C VAL A 423 -5.74 5.03 -33.41
N LYS A 424 -5.28 6.21 -33.83
CA LYS A 424 -5.38 6.71 -35.20
C LYS A 424 -4.94 5.67 -36.23
N SER A 425 -5.88 5.20 -37.04
CA SER A 425 -5.67 4.28 -38.16
C SER A 425 -5.37 5.04 -39.46
N ALA A 426 -4.63 4.41 -40.37
CA ALA A 426 -4.40 4.94 -41.72
C ALA A 426 -5.63 4.78 -42.62
N ASP A 427 -6.35 3.66 -42.47
CA ASP A 427 -7.55 3.31 -43.23
C ASP A 427 -8.86 3.66 -42.47
N GLY A 428 -8.75 4.38 -41.35
CA GLY A 428 -9.81 4.55 -40.36
C GLY A 428 -10.15 3.26 -39.59
N HIS A 429 -11.08 3.35 -38.63
CA HIS A 429 -11.53 2.17 -37.89
C HIS A 429 -12.59 1.33 -38.62
N ARG A 430 -12.38 0.00 -38.65
CA ARG A 430 -13.22 -1.00 -39.34
C ARG A 430 -14.58 -1.26 -38.67
N PHE A 431 -14.71 -0.95 -37.39
CA PHE A 431 -15.95 -1.07 -36.63
C PHE A 431 -16.23 0.27 -35.94
N PRO A 432 -17.45 0.84 -36.06
CA PRO A 432 -17.79 2.11 -35.42
C PRO A 432 -17.68 2.06 -33.89
N PRO A 433 -17.29 3.15 -33.20
CA PRO A 433 -17.10 3.19 -31.74
C PRO A 433 -18.31 2.76 -30.91
N GLU A 434 -19.52 2.96 -31.43
CA GLU A 434 -20.79 2.60 -30.79
C GLU A 434 -20.93 1.08 -30.65
N THR A 435 -20.35 0.32 -31.60
CA THR A 435 -20.44 -1.16 -31.60
C THR A 435 -19.72 -1.81 -30.43
N TYR A 436 -18.85 -1.07 -29.72
CA TYR A 436 -18.13 -1.53 -28.55
C TYR A 436 -18.87 -1.27 -27.22
N ALA A 437 -20.10 -0.74 -27.24
CA ALA A 437 -20.84 -0.33 -26.03
C ALA A 437 -21.14 -1.45 -25.02
N SER A 438 -21.03 -2.72 -25.42
CA SER A 438 -21.13 -3.89 -24.53
C SER A 438 -19.86 -4.21 -23.73
N HIS A 439 -18.76 -3.48 -23.95
CA HIS A 439 -17.53 -3.63 -23.16
C HIS A 439 -17.44 -2.59 -22.06
N GLU A 440 -16.95 -3.02 -20.89
CA GLU A 440 -16.61 -2.13 -19.78
C GLU A 440 -15.38 -1.25 -20.07
N ALA A 441 -14.35 -1.81 -20.70
CA ALA A 441 -13.12 -1.11 -21.07
C ALA A 441 -12.82 -1.30 -22.56
N VAL A 442 -12.48 -0.22 -23.27
CA VAL A 442 -12.25 -0.23 -24.73
C VAL A 442 -10.92 0.44 -25.08
N PHE A 443 -10.01 -0.36 -25.64
CA PHE A 443 -8.81 0.11 -26.31
C PHE A 443 -8.72 -0.57 -27.68
N VAL A 444 -8.91 0.18 -28.76
CA VAL A 444 -8.78 -0.32 -30.14
C VAL A 444 -7.54 0.30 -30.77
N ASP A 445 -6.63 -0.57 -31.24
CA ASP A 445 -5.37 -0.15 -31.86
C ASP A 445 -5.50 0.08 -33.38
N SER A 446 -4.41 0.47 -34.05
CA SER A 446 -4.44 0.74 -35.49
C SER A 446 -4.78 -0.47 -36.36
N SER A 447 -4.66 -1.70 -35.84
CA SER A 447 -5.13 -2.91 -36.52
C SER A 447 -6.66 -2.96 -36.63
N SER A 448 -7.34 -2.22 -35.76
CA SER A 448 -8.77 -1.90 -35.73
C SER A 448 -9.74 -3.10 -35.68
N THR A 449 -9.25 -4.31 -35.41
CA THR A 449 -10.08 -5.53 -35.46
C THR A 449 -10.44 -6.09 -34.10
N VAL A 450 -9.76 -5.66 -33.03
CA VAL A 450 -9.86 -6.25 -31.69
C VAL A 450 -9.83 -5.14 -30.65
N ASN A 451 -10.68 -5.25 -29.63
CA ASN A 451 -10.51 -4.50 -28.39
C ASN A 451 -9.40 -5.18 -27.56
N MET A 452 -8.28 -4.50 -27.40
CA MET A 452 -7.09 -4.98 -26.70
C MET A 452 -7.33 -5.24 -25.20
N LEU A 453 -8.42 -4.69 -24.64
CA LEU A 453 -8.91 -4.91 -23.28
C LEU A 453 -10.17 -5.79 -23.21
N ALA A 454 -10.60 -6.46 -24.29
CA ALA A 454 -11.74 -7.39 -24.24
C ALA A 454 -11.49 -8.51 -23.22
N ALA A 455 -12.41 -8.71 -22.26
CA ALA A 455 -12.25 -9.57 -21.07
C ALA A 455 -11.12 -9.14 -20.11
N SER A 456 -10.93 -7.83 -19.94
CA SER A 456 -10.15 -7.21 -18.88
C SER A 456 -11.08 -6.48 -17.92
N ASP A 457 -11.42 -7.12 -16.80
CA ASP A 457 -12.33 -6.60 -15.78
C ASP A 457 -11.56 -5.71 -14.75
N ASP A 458 -10.63 -4.87 -15.20
CA ASP A 458 -9.62 -4.23 -14.34
C ASP A 458 -9.85 -2.71 -14.13
N PRO A 459 -9.96 -2.24 -12.88
CA PRO A 459 -10.01 -0.81 -12.54
C PRO A 459 -8.61 -0.16 -12.63
N PHE A 460 -8.07 -0.14 -13.85
CA PHE A 460 -6.68 0.20 -14.20
C PHE A 460 -6.15 1.41 -13.41
N SER A 461 -6.81 2.57 -13.51
CA SER A 461 -6.43 3.84 -12.87
C SER A 461 -6.16 3.73 -11.35
N SER A 462 -6.85 2.82 -10.65
CA SER A 462 -6.78 2.69 -9.19
C SER A 462 -5.66 1.76 -8.68
N VAL A 463 -5.17 0.84 -9.52
CA VAL A 463 -4.21 -0.22 -9.12
C VAL A 463 -2.86 -0.08 -9.84
N PHE A 464 -2.83 0.57 -11.00
CA PHE A 464 -1.77 0.42 -12.00
C PHE A 464 -0.38 0.90 -11.55
N LEU A 465 -0.25 2.08 -10.95
CA LEU A 465 1.06 2.74 -10.83
C LEU A 465 2.09 2.10 -9.88
N LYS A 466 1.72 1.10 -9.06
CA LYS A 466 2.49 0.75 -7.84
C LYS A 466 3.22 -0.57 -7.93
N GLU A 467 4.50 -0.54 -7.57
CA GLU A 467 5.34 -1.73 -7.43
C GLU A 467 5.00 -2.45 -6.12
N GLN A 468 3.91 -3.21 -6.13
CA GLN A 468 3.48 -4.00 -4.98
C GLN A 468 3.15 -5.42 -5.45
N ARG A 469 4.21 -6.17 -5.77
CA ARG A 469 4.13 -7.54 -6.27
C ARG A 469 3.67 -8.53 -5.21
N ASP A 470 3.91 -8.18 -3.94
CA ASP A 470 3.55 -8.95 -2.76
C ASP A 470 2.15 -8.48 -2.28
N ILE A 471 1.19 -9.41 -2.17
CA ILE A 471 -0.24 -9.06 -1.97
C ILE A 471 -0.46 -8.21 -0.70
N ALA A 472 0.32 -8.45 0.35
CA ALA A 472 0.21 -7.81 1.66
C ALA A 472 0.42 -6.29 1.64
N SER A 473 1.24 -5.74 0.72
CA SER A 473 1.41 -4.30 0.59
C SER A 473 0.47 -3.68 -0.46
N ARG A 474 -0.02 -4.49 -1.42
CA ARG A 474 -0.88 -4.03 -2.53
C ARG A 474 -2.33 -3.73 -2.15
N PHE A 475 -2.96 -4.63 -1.39
CA PHE A 475 -4.40 -4.58 -1.13
C PHE A 475 -4.70 -4.32 0.34
N ASP A 476 -5.73 -3.53 0.62
CA ASP A 476 -6.19 -3.27 1.98
C ASP A 476 -6.90 -4.49 2.57
N VAL A 477 -7.55 -5.27 1.71
CA VAL A 477 -8.24 -6.51 2.07
C VAL A 477 -7.90 -7.58 1.04
N VAL A 478 -7.41 -8.72 1.53
CA VAL A 478 -7.12 -9.92 0.73
C VAL A 478 -8.07 -11.02 1.17
N LEU A 479 -8.94 -11.44 0.25
CA LEU A 479 -9.90 -12.50 0.48
C LEU A 479 -9.52 -13.69 -0.40
N ARG A 480 -9.35 -14.85 0.24
CA ARG A 480 -8.99 -16.10 -0.41
C ARG A 480 -10.22 -17.00 -0.42
N SER A 481 -10.68 -17.39 -1.61
CA SER A 481 -11.70 -18.43 -1.73
C SER A 481 -11.02 -19.80 -1.64
N MET A 482 -11.25 -20.54 -0.54
CA MET A 482 -10.78 -21.90 -0.28
C MET A 482 -11.38 -22.44 1.03
N THR A 483 -11.42 -23.75 1.21
CA THR A 483 -11.58 -24.42 2.52
C THR A 483 -10.30 -25.12 2.94
N ASP A 484 -10.10 -25.26 4.25
CA ASP A 484 -9.01 -26.06 4.84
C ASP A 484 -9.62 -27.10 5.80
N PHE A 485 -9.54 -28.39 5.42
CA PHE A 485 -9.57 -29.64 6.22
C PHE A 485 -10.00 -30.83 5.33
N GLY A 486 -9.03 -31.59 4.82
CA GLY A 486 -9.21 -32.97 4.30
C GLY A 486 -10.08 -33.18 3.05
N THR A 487 -10.93 -32.22 2.66
CA THR A 487 -11.98 -32.43 1.67
C THR A 487 -12.05 -31.23 0.73
N ARG A 488 -11.99 -31.49 -0.58
CA ARG A 488 -11.94 -30.47 -1.63
C ARG A 488 -13.19 -29.57 -1.60
N VAL A 489 -13.04 -28.27 -1.33
CA VAL A 489 -13.89 -27.29 -2.04
C VAL A 489 -13.20 -26.94 -3.34
N ASP A 490 -13.63 -27.66 -4.34
CA ASP A 490 -13.48 -27.34 -5.75
C ASP A 490 -14.47 -26.22 -6.09
N LEU A 491 -14.12 -25.33 -7.02
CA LEU A 491 -15.09 -24.35 -7.55
C LEU A 491 -16.27 -25.03 -8.28
N SER A 492 -16.24 -26.36 -8.48
CA SER A 492 -17.42 -27.16 -8.85
C SER A 492 -18.56 -27.14 -7.81
N SER A 493 -18.31 -26.74 -6.55
CA SER A 493 -19.41 -26.50 -5.59
C SER A 493 -20.07 -25.11 -5.79
N ALA A 494 -19.37 -24.16 -6.43
CA ALA A 494 -19.94 -22.87 -6.77
C ALA A 494 -21.01 -23.06 -7.85
N LYS A 495 -22.19 -22.50 -7.60
CA LYS A 495 -23.36 -22.61 -8.47
C LYS A 495 -23.84 -21.20 -8.78
N LEU A 496 -23.65 -20.80 -10.03
CA LEU A 496 -24.25 -19.58 -10.57
C LEU A 496 -25.75 -19.58 -10.29
N HIS A 497 -26.25 -18.53 -9.65
CA HIS A 497 -27.68 -18.36 -9.45
C HIS A 497 -28.33 -18.09 -10.82
N LYS A 498 -29.08 -19.06 -11.36
CA LYS A 498 -29.62 -19.09 -12.74
C LYS A 498 -28.51 -19.05 -13.81
N PRO A 499 -27.81 -20.17 -14.10
CA PRO A 499 -26.71 -20.20 -15.05
C PRO A 499 -27.19 -19.95 -16.49
N SER A 500 -26.85 -18.79 -17.07
CA SER A 500 -27.09 -18.51 -18.49
C SER A 500 -26.14 -19.33 -19.36
N GLN A 501 -26.70 -20.15 -20.27
CA GLN A 501 -25.92 -20.86 -21.29
C GLN A 501 -25.20 -19.87 -22.22
N HIS A 502 -25.85 -18.76 -22.57
CA HIS A 502 -25.24 -17.70 -23.38
C HIS A 502 -23.98 -17.15 -22.72
N ALA A 503 -24.04 -16.80 -21.43
CA ALA A 503 -22.88 -16.29 -20.68
C ALA A 503 -21.71 -17.29 -20.65
N ILE A 504 -21.97 -18.59 -20.44
CA ILE A 504 -20.93 -19.63 -20.45
C ILE A 504 -20.22 -19.72 -21.81
N LEU A 505 -20.96 -19.62 -22.91
CA LEU A 505 -20.42 -19.69 -24.26
C LEU A 505 -19.68 -18.41 -24.66
N GLU A 506 -20.15 -17.25 -24.18
CA GLU A 506 -19.55 -15.94 -24.43
C GLU A 506 -18.21 -15.78 -23.70
N HIS A 507 -18.15 -16.14 -22.41
CA HIS A 507 -16.91 -16.17 -21.63
C HIS A 507 -16.02 -17.40 -21.94
N GLY A 508 -16.49 -18.33 -22.80
CA GLY A 508 -15.74 -19.48 -23.31
C GLY A 508 -15.63 -20.68 -22.36
N SER A 509 -15.85 -20.48 -21.06
CA SER A 509 -15.93 -21.55 -20.06
C SER A 509 -16.84 -21.15 -18.88
N ALA A 510 -17.39 -22.15 -18.20
CA ALA A 510 -18.21 -21.93 -17.02
C ALA A 510 -17.43 -21.26 -15.87
N TYR A 511 -16.12 -21.54 -15.76
CA TYR A 511 -15.23 -20.86 -14.82
C TYR A 511 -15.08 -19.37 -15.15
N ASN A 512 -14.87 -19.00 -16.41
CA ASN A 512 -14.74 -17.60 -16.79
C ASN A 512 -16.06 -16.82 -16.63
N ALA A 513 -17.21 -17.46 -16.91
CA ALA A 513 -18.52 -16.88 -16.60
C ALA A 513 -18.72 -16.68 -15.09
N LEU A 514 -18.33 -17.67 -14.26
CA LEU A 514 -18.37 -17.55 -12.80
C LEU A 514 -17.51 -16.39 -12.29
N ILE A 515 -16.27 -16.24 -12.78
CA ILE A 515 -15.38 -15.14 -12.37
C ILE A 515 -15.93 -13.77 -12.80
N ALA A 516 -16.50 -13.66 -14.01
CA ALA A 516 -17.13 -12.42 -14.46
C ALA A 516 -18.37 -12.05 -13.60
N THR A 517 -19.24 -13.03 -13.30
CA THR A 517 -20.37 -12.83 -12.38
C THR A 517 -19.90 -12.45 -10.97
N MET A 518 -18.85 -13.11 -10.46
CA MET A 518 -18.24 -12.81 -9.17
C MET A 518 -17.75 -11.36 -9.10
N LEU A 519 -17.00 -10.90 -10.11
CA LEU A 519 -16.48 -9.53 -10.18
C LEU A 519 -17.60 -8.50 -10.33
N SER A 520 -18.56 -8.74 -11.23
CA SER A 520 -19.74 -7.88 -11.40
C SER A 520 -20.53 -7.74 -10.10
N ALA A 521 -20.87 -8.86 -9.45
CA ALA A 521 -21.62 -8.85 -8.19
C ALA A 521 -20.85 -8.14 -7.06
N LEU A 522 -19.53 -8.36 -6.93
CA LEU A 522 -18.71 -7.67 -5.93
C LEU A 522 -18.67 -6.16 -6.16
N ARG A 523 -18.51 -5.71 -7.41
CA ARG A 523 -18.52 -4.27 -7.76
C ARG A 523 -19.85 -3.62 -7.43
N THR A 524 -20.97 -4.26 -7.77
CA THR A 524 -22.32 -3.80 -7.40
C THR A 524 -22.52 -3.76 -5.88
N GLY A 525 -22.06 -4.79 -5.16
CA GLY A 525 -22.19 -4.88 -3.71
C GLY A 525 -21.31 -3.91 -2.93
N PHE A 526 -20.17 -3.51 -3.48
CA PHE A 526 -19.32 -2.48 -2.86
C PHE A 526 -19.71 -1.05 -3.24
N GLY A 527 -20.09 -0.79 -4.49
CA GLY A 527 -20.29 0.57 -5.00
C GLY A 527 -19.07 1.46 -4.67
N ASN A 528 -19.32 2.63 -4.07
CA ASN A 528 -18.28 3.57 -3.66
C ASN A 528 -17.50 3.17 -2.38
N ARG A 529 -17.66 1.96 -1.82
CA ARG A 529 -16.83 1.48 -0.70
C ARG A 529 -15.42 1.07 -1.12
N THR A 530 -15.21 0.78 -2.41
CA THR A 530 -13.92 0.36 -2.98
C THR A 530 -13.52 1.23 -4.16
N LYS A 531 -12.24 1.58 -4.23
CA LYS A 531 -11.61 2.15 -5.44
C LYS A 531 -11.29 1.07 -6.47
N ALA A 532 -11.01 -0.15 -6.01
CA ALA A 532 -10.65 -1.27 -6.84
C ALA A 532 -11.17 -2.61 -6.29
N VAL A 533 -11.58 -3.49 -7.19
CA VAL A 533 -11.73 -4.94 -6.95
C VAL A 533 -10.92 -5.63 -8.04
N ALA A 534 -9.95 -6.46 -7.66
CA ALA A 534 -9.09 -7.20 -8.59
C ALA A 534 -9.05 -8.69 -8.23
N VAL A 535 -9.06 -9.56 -9.24
CA VAL A 535 -8.83 -11.00 -9.08
C VAL A 535 -7.40 -11.34 -9.45
N LEU A 536 -6.70 -12.04 -8.56
CA LEU A 536 -5.40 -12.64 -8.83
C LEU A 536 -5.53 -14.16 -8.91
N HIS A 537 -4.83 -14.75 -9.88
CA HIS A 537 -4.75 -16.19 -10.08
C HIS A 537 -3.37 -16.57 -10.66
N PRO A 538 -2.97 -17.85 -10.67
CA PRO A 538 -1.71 -18.27 -11.29
C PRO A 538 -1.69 -18.01 -12.80
N SER A 539 -0.50 -17.77 -13.36
CA SER A 539 -0.31 -17.74 -14.82
C SER A 539 -0.83 -19.03 -15.49
N PRO A 540 -1.35 -18.96 -16.73
CA PRO A 540 -1.83 -20.15 -17.44
C PRO A 540 -0.74 -21.22 -17.54
N GLN A 541 -1.09 -22.46 -17.20
CA GLN A 541 -0.17 -23.60 -17.22
C GLN A 541 -0.29 -24.39 -18.52
N ALA A 542 0.86 -24.80 -19.07
CA ALA A 542 0.94 -25.77 -20.15
C ALA A 542 0.45 -27.15 -19.67
N ARG A 543 -0.30 -27.87 -20.50
CA ARG A 543 -0.92 -29.17 -20.21
C ARG A 543 -0.51 -30.23 -21.24
N PRO A 544 -0.45 -31.52 -20.87
CA PRO A 544 -0.11 -32.59 -21.80
C PRO A 544 -1.15 -32.72 -22.91
N LEU A 545 -0.75 -33.24 -24.07
CA LEU A 545 -1.64 -33.39 -25.23
C LEU A 545 -2.81 -34.36 -24.99
N SER A 546 -2.70 -35.26 -24.02
CA SER A 546 -3.80 -36.14 -23.58
C SER A 546 -4.92 -35.38 -22.85
N GLN A 547 -4.69 -34.13 -22.42
CA GLN A 547 -5.66 -33.30 -21.73
C GLN A 547 -6.25 -32.22 -22.67
N ALA A 548 -7.46 -32.47 -23.19
CA ALA A 548 -8.17 -31.54 -24.05
C ALA A 548 -8.40 -30.17 -23.38
N ASN A 549 -9.10 -30.14 -22.24
CA ASN A 549 -9.53 -28.90 -21.61
C ASN A 549 -8.55 -28.43 -20.51
N PRO A 550 -8.32 -27.12 -20.36
CA PRO A 550 -7.48 -26.59 -19.28
C PRO A 550 -8.08 -26.90 -17.90
N SER A 551 -7.21 -27.16 -16.92
CA SER A 551 -7.60 -27.19 -15.51
C SER A 551 -7.79 -25.75 -15.02
N ASN A 552 -8.91 -25.47 -14.35
CA ASN A 552 -9.12 -24.19 -13.69
C ASN A 552 -8.43 -24.21 -12.30
N PRO A 553 -7.89 -23.08 -11.81
CA PRO A 553 -7.41 -23.02 -10.44
C PRO A 553 -8.61 -23.15 -9.49
N SER A 554 -8.52 -24.00 -8.47
CA SER A 554 -9.57 -24.14 -7.46
C SER A 554 -9.61 -22.98 -6.44
N ILE A 555 -8.90 -21.89 -6.74
CA ILE A 555 -8.48 -20.84 -5.81
C ILE A 555 -8.40 -19.53 -6.59
N VAL A 556 -9.03 -18.50 -6.06
CA VAL A 556 -8.81 -17.12 -6.49
C VAL A 556 -8.57 -16.23 -5.27
N TYR A 557 -7.73 -15.22 -5.46
CA TYR A 557 -7.51 -14.16 -4.48
C TYR A 557 -8.25 -12.92 -4.97
N VAL A 558 -9.15 -12.38 -4.15
CA VAL A 558 -9.81 -11.10 -4.38
C VAL A 558 -9.09 -10.06 -3.56
N GLY A 559 -8.44 -9.11 -4.24
CA GLY A 559 -7.81 -7.94 -3.64
C GLY A 559 -8.72 -6.73 -3.73
N LEU A 560 -8.94 -6.05 -2.60
CA LEU A 560 -9.70 -4.80 -2.55
C LEU A 560 -8.77 -3.62 -2.24
N ILE A 561 -8.99 -2.50 -2.94
CA ILE A 561 -8.48 -1.19 -2.51
C ILE A 561 -9.69 -0.40 -2.00
N LEU A 562 -9.66 -0.04 -0.72
CA LEU A 562 -10.79 0.60 -0.05
C LEU A 562 -10.85 2.09 -0.35
N ASP A 563 -12.08 2.62 -0.39
CA ASP A 563 -12.26 4.04 -0.12
C ASP A 563 -12.59 4.25 1.35
N THR A 564 -11.58 4.63 2.15
CA THR A 564 -11.67 4.70 3.62
C THR A 564 -12.76 5.62 4.15
N GLU A 565 -13.22 6.58 3.34
CA GLU A 565 -14.31 7.50 3.66
C GLU A 565 -15.68 6.78 3.70
N HIS A 566 -15.86 5.73 2.90
CA HIS A 566 -17.14 5.03 2.73
C HIS A 566 -17.08 3.54 3.13
N ALA A 567 -15.91 2.91 3.08
CA ALA A 567 -15.70 1.47 3.26
C ALA A 567 -16.32 0.89 4.55
N PHE A 568 -16.33 1.68 5.63
CA PHE A 568 -16.75 1.26 6.98
C PHE A 568 -18.09 1.88 7.43
N ARG A 569 -18.93 2.34 6.49
CA ARG A 569 -20.30 2.80 6.83
C ARG A 569 -21.17 1.61 7.25
N LEU A 570 -22.02 1.82 8.24
CA LEU A 570 -22.90 0.78 8.82
C LEU A 570 -24.12 0.49 7.95
N VAL A 571 -24.47 1.39 7.04
CA VAL A 571 -25.69 1.32 6.22
C VAL A 571 -25.35 1.62 4.77
N ASP A 572 -25.86 0.81 3.85
CA ASP A 572 -25.94 1.15 2.43
C ASP A 572 -27.37 1.59 2.11
N HIS A 573 -27.52 2.78 1.55
CA HIS A 573 -28.82 3.31 1.12
C HIS A 573 -29.13 2.84 -0.30
N GLY A 574 -30.36 2.40 -0.52
CA GLY A 574 -30.96 2.13 -1.83
C GLY A 574 -31.99 3.21 -2.21
N PRO A 575 -32.87 2.91 -3.18
CA PRO A 575 -33.92 3.82 -3.63
C PRO A 575 -34.90 4.24 -2.52
N ALA A 576 -35.57 5.38 -2.72
CA ALA A 576 -36.55 5.89 -1.79
C ALA A 576 -37.82 5.02 -1.74
N ALA A 577 -38.53 5.01 -0.60
CA ALA A 577 -39.78 4.26 -0.48
C ALA A 577 -40.88 4.72 -1.46
N ALA A 578 -40.84 5.99 -1.92
CA ALA A 578 -41.71 6.49 -2.98
C ALA A 578 -41.44 5.82 -4.35
N GLU A 579 -40.25 5.26 -4.55
CA GLU A 579 -39.80 4.58 -5.77
C GLU A 579 -39.93 3.05 -5.65
N GLN A 580 -40.71 2.52 -4.70
CA GLN A 580 -40.80 1.09 -4.40
C GLN A 580 -41.24 0.22 -5.60
N GLU A 581 -41.96 0.78 -6.57
CA GLU A 581 -42.35 0.10 -7.80
C GLU A 581 -41.30 0.16 -8.92
N SER A 582 -40.28 1.03 -8.78
CA SER A 582 -39.24 1.26 -9.78
C SER A 582 -38.41 -0.01 -10.05
N GLU A 583 -37.79 -0.05 -11.23
CA GLU A 583 -36.85 -1.13 -11.56
C GLU A 583 -35.66 -1.13 -10.61
N ALA A 584 -35.16 0.05 -10.21
CA ALA A 584 -34.04 0.18 -9.27
C ALA A 584 -34.36 -0.44 -7.89
N ALA A 585 -35.58 -0.25 -7.36
CA ALA A 585 -35.99 -0.84 -6.08
C ALA A 585 -36.11 -2.37 -6.17
N ARG A 586 -36.58 -2.90 -7.31
CA ARG A 586 -36.61 -4.35 -7.58
C ARG A 586 -35.20 -4.93 -7.70
N GLN A 587 -34.33 -4.30 -8.49
CA GLN A 587 -32.93 -4.69 -8.64
C GLN A 587 -32.18 -4.68 -7.29
N PHE A 588 -32.41 -3.68 -6.44
CA PHE A 588 -31.81 -3.60 -5.10
C PHE A 588 -32.25 -4.78 -4.21
N LYS A 589 -33.55 -5.10 -4.19
CA LYS A 589 -34.11 -6.23 -3.43
C LYS A 589 -33.67 -7.58 -3.98
N ASP A 590 -33.65 -7.75 -5.29
CA ASP A 590 -33.18 -8.99 -5.92
C ASP A 590 -31.67 -9.19 -5.67
N PHE A 591 -30.89 -8.12 -5.70
CA PHE A 591 -29.45 -8.18 -5.44
C PHE A 591 -29.14 -8.50 -3.97
N TRP A 592 -29.71 -7.79 -3.01
CA TRP A 592 -29.39 -7.95 -1.58
C TRP A 592 -30.20 -9.05 -0.87
N GLY A 593 -31.41 -9.33 -1.33
CA GLY A 593 -32.29 -10.37 -0.77
C GLY A 593 -32.78 -10.06 0.63
N ASP A 594 -32.59 -11.03 1.52
CA ASP A 594 -32.93 -10.99 2.95
C ASP A 594 -32.18 -9.90 3.75
N LYS A 595 -31.20 -9.25 3.13
CA LYS A 595 -30.51 -8.07 3.70
C LYS A 595 -31.13 -6.73 3.36
N ALA A 596 -32.04 -6.65 2.40
CA ALA A 596 -32.75 -5.41 2.07
C ALA A 596 -33.91 -5.19 3.06
N GLU A 597 -33.90 -4.07 3.78
CA GLU A 597 -34.96 -3.62 4.67
C GLU A 597 -35.39 -2.17 4.36
N LEU A 598 -36.68 -1.86 4.48
CA LEU A 598 -37.14 -0.47 4.50
C LEU A 598 -36.81 0.15 5.85
N ARG A 599 -36.03 1.24 5.85
CA ARG A 599 -35.56 1.88 7.08
C ARG A 599 -35.92 3.37 7.10
N ARG A 600 -36.48 3.81 8.24
CA ARG A 600 -36.72 5.24 8.53
C ARG A 600 -35.49 5.85 9.21
N PHE A 601 -35.04 7.01 8.73
CA PHE A 601 -33.88 7.74 9.26
C PHE A 601 -34.32 8.95 10.09
N LYS A 602 -33.35 9.61 10.75
CA LYS A 602 -33.60 10.73 11.68
C LYS A 602 -34.12 12.00 11.00
N ASP A 603 -33.84 12.16 9.72
CA ASP A 603 -34.38 13.19 8.83
C ASP A 603 -35.84 12.91 8.40
N GLY A 604 -36.41 11.79 8.83
CA GLY A 604 -37.76 11.35 8.45
C GLY A 604 -37.83 10.58 7.13
N SER A 605 -36.74 10.51 6.37
CA SER A 605 -36.68 9.76 5.10
C SER A 605 -36.91 8.28 5.34
N ILE A 606 -37.54 7.61 4.36
CA ILE A 606 -37.71 6.16 4.34
C ILE A 606 -37.12 5.67 3.03
N VAL A 607 -36.07 4.86 3.10
CA VAL A 607 -35.38 4.32 1.93
C VAL A 607 -35.12 2.83 2.12
N GLU A 608 -35.02 2.09 1.01
CA GLU A 608 -34.46 0.74 1.04
C GLU A 608 -33.03 0.79 1.59
N SER A 609 -32.63 -0.19 2.39
CA SER A 609 -31.36 -0.15 3.11
C SER A 609 -30.79 -1.53 3.34
N VAL A 610 -29.46 -1.61 3.48
CA VAL A 610 -28.75 -2.79 4.01
C VAL A 610 -27.98 -2.37 5.24
N VAL A 611 -28.11 -3.11 6.33
CA VAL A 611 -27.53 -2.74 7.64
C VAL A 611 -26.56 -3.79 8.13
N TRP A 612 -25.34 -3.36 8.42
CA TRP A 612 -24.23 -4.17 8.91
C TRP A 612 -24.16 -4.09 10.43
N ALA A 613 -24.67 -5.13 11.10
CA ALA A 613 -24.57 -5.27 12.56
C ALA A 613 -23.11 -5.52 12.97
N VAL A 614 -22.61 -4.72 13.91
CA VAL A 614 -21.25 -4.82 14.48
C VAL A 614 -21.30 -4.51 15.97
N GLY A 615 -20.61 -5.30 16.79
CA GLY A 615 -20.51 -5.11 18.24
C GLY A 615 -19.34 -4.22 18.67
N ASN A 616 -18.32 -4.06 17.82
CA ASN A 616 -17.11 -3.29 18.13
C ASN A 616 -16.45 -2.66 16.88
N GLN A 617 -15.41 -1.86 17.10
CA GLN A 617 -14.71 -1.13 16.05
C GLN A 617 -13.89 -2.04 15.11
N ASP A 618 -13.43 -3.20 15.58
CA ASP A 618 -12.70 -4.16 14.73
C ASP A 618 -13.67 -4.83 13.74
N GLU A 619 -14.84 -5.28 14.20
CA GLU A 619 -15.92 -5.80 13.34
C GLU A 619 -16.40 -4.76 12.33
N ARG A 620 -16.42 -3.48 12.72
CA ARG A 620 -16.67 -2.37 11.79
C ARG A 620 -15.63 -2.28 10.68
N ALA A 621 -14.35 -2.57 10.98
CA ALA A 621 -13.30 -2.68 9.96
C ALA A 621 -13.44 -3.94 9.08
N GLN A 622 -14.17 -4.98 9.55
CA GLN A 622 -14.45 -6.21 8.81
C GLN A 622 -15.69 -6.14 7.90
N ILE A 623 -16.46 -5.03 7.88
CA ILE A 623 -17.64 -4.85 6.99
C ILE A 623 -17.35 -5.21 5.52
N PRO A 624 -16.21 -4.85 4.91
CA PRO A 624 -15.89 -5.28 3.55
C PRO A 624 -15.84 -6.81 3.36
N THR A 625 -15.40 -7.55 4.37
CA THR A 625 -15.42 -9.02 4.38
C THR A 625 -16.85 -9.57 4.50
N PHE A 626 -17.71 -8.92 5.29
CA PHE A 626 -19.13 -9.30 5.41
C PHE A 626 -19.89 -9.08 4.09
N ILE A 627 -19.59 -8.02 3.35
CA ILE A 627 -20.12 -7.77 2.00
C ILE A 627 -19.74 -8.92 1.06
N VAL A 628 -18.45 -9.28 0.98
CA VAL A 628 -18.01 -10.38 0.11
C VAL A 628 -18.68 -11.69 0.47
N ARG A 629 -18.75 -12.04 1.76
CA ARG A 629 -19.43 -13.26 2.23
C ARG A 629 -20.88 -13.31 1.77
N HIS A 630 -21.66 -12.25 2.03
CA HIS A 630 -23.07 -12.19 1.63
C HIS A 630 -23.24 -12.28 0.10
N VAL A 631 -22.50 -11.45 -0.65
CA VAL A 631 -22.61 -11.34 -2.10
C VAL A 631 -22.20 -12.64 -2.79
N LEU A 632 -21.08 -13.26 -2.42
CA LEU A 632 -20.60 -14.49 -3.06
C LEU A 632 -21.45 -15.71 -2.70
N LYS A 633 -21.98 -15.76 -1.47
CA LYS A 633 -22.94 -16.79 -1.05
C LYS A 633 -24.24 -16.72 -1.85
N ARG A 634 -24.76 -15.51 -2.07
CA ARG A 634 -26.02 -15.29 -2.79
C ARG A 634 -25.90 -15.49 -4.30
N HIS A 635 -24.89 -14.91 -4.93
CA HIS A 635 -24.77 -14.86 -6.40
C HIS A 635 -23.94 -16.00 -7.01
N CYS A 636 -22.98 -16.54 -6.26
CA CYS A 636 -22.07 -17.60 -6.72
C CYS A 636 -22.22 -18.94 -5.96
N GLY A 637 -23.04 -18.99 -4.90
CA GLY A 637 -23.19 -20.18 -4.06
C GLY A 637 -21.94 -20.53 -3.23
N ILE A 638 -21.03 -19.57 -3.01
CA ILE A 638 -19.79 -19.78 -2.26
C ILE A 638 -20.08 -19.59 -0.76
N ALA A 639 -19.94 -20.64 0.04
CA ALA A 639 -20.25 -20.61 1.46
C ALA A 639 -19.25 -19.76 2.27
N ASP A 640 -19.67 -19.30 3.47
CA ASP A 640 -18.91 -18.34 4.28
C ASP A 640 -17.57 -18.89 4.80
N ASP A 641 -17.52 -20.21 5.04
CA ASP A 641 -16.34 -20.98 5.43
C ASP A 641 -15.33 -21.15 4.28
N ALA A 642 -15.80 -21.06 3.03
CA ALA A 642 -14.94 -21.00 1.87
C ALA A 642 -14.27 -19.61 1.69
N ILE A 643 -14.58 -18.60 2.52
CA ILE A 643 -14.06 -17.23 2.37
C ILE A 643 -13.15 -16.86 3.56
N HIS A 644 -11.86 -17.00 3.33
CA HIS A 644 -10.81 -16.73 4.30
C HIS A 644 -10.31 -15.29 4.21
N ALA A 645 -10.23 -14.63 5.37
CA ALA A 645 -9.85 -13.24 5.55
C ALA A 645 -8.85 -13.14 6.71
N TRP A 646 -7.75 -12.40 6.54
CA TRP A 646 -6.61 -12.42 7.47
C TRP A 646 -6.76 -11.46 8.65
N GLN A 647 -7.66 -10.48 8.57
CA GLN A 647 -7.84 -9.42 9.56
C GLN A 647 -8.12 -9.98 10.96
N GLY A 648 -8.96 -11.02 11.08
CA GLY A 648 -9.28 -11.62 12.38
C GLY A 648 -8.07 -12.22 13.12
N GLN A 649 -7.04 -12.67 12.39
CA GLN A 649 -5.79 -13.14 13.00
C GLN A 649 -4.89 -11.96 13.44
N PHE A 650 -4.92 -10.83 12.74
CA PHE A 650 -4.25 -9.60 13.19
C PHE A 650 -5.02 -8.89 14.32
N ASP A 651 -6.34 -9.03 14.38
CA ASP A 651 -7.17 -8.56 15.50
C ASP A 651 -6.83 -9.33 16.79
N SER A 652 -6.62 -10.65 16.70
CA SER A 652 -6.35 -11.49 17.87
C SER A 652 -5.06 -11.10 18.60
N VAL A 653 -3.99 -10.70 17.89
CA VAL A 653 -2.73 -10.26 18.52
C VAL A 653 -2.83 -8.91 19.22
N LEU A 654 -3.91 -8.14 19.00
CA LEU A 654 -4.19 -6.85 19.66
C LEU A 654 -5.27 -6.92 20.75
N ARG A 655 -5.93 -8.08 20.90
CA ARG A 655 -6.97 -8.32 21.92
C ARG A 655 -6.37 -8.96 23.16
N LEU A 656 -7.06 -8.80 24.28
CA LEU A 656 -6.77 -9.58 25.49
C LEU A 656 -7.36 -10.99 25.34
N PRO A 657 -6.82 -12.02 26.03
CA PRO A 657 -7.41 -13.35 26.04
C PRO A 657 -8.86 -13.32 26.50
N GLU A 658 -9.73 -14.14 25.88
CA GLU A 658 -11.17 -14.11 26.13
C GLU A 658 -11.52 -14.35 27.61
N SER A 659 -10.77 -15.22 28.29
CA SER A 659 -10.93 -15.48 29.73
C SER A 659 -10.63 -14.28 30.63
N VAL A 660 -9.86 -13.29 30.16
CA VAL A 660 -9.62 -12.02 30.86
C VAL A 660 -10.62 -10.95 30.39
N SER A 661 -10.91 -10.91 29.09
CA SER A 661 -11.93 -10.03 28.48
C SER A 661 -13.31 -10.21 29.15
N ALA A 662 -13.74 -11.46 29.34
CA ALA A 662 -15.01 -11.82 29.98
C ALA A 662 -15.14 -11.31 31.43
N ILE A 663 -14.03 -11.19 32.17
CA ILE A 663 -14.02 -10.63 33.54
C ILE A 663 -14.38 -9.13 33.49
N TYR A 664 -13.77 -8.38 32.58
CA TYR A 664 -14.08 -6.96 32.38
C TYR A 664 -15.51 -6.73 31.89
N GLN A 665 -15.97 -7.54 30.92
CA GLN A 665 -17.34 -7.47 30.39
C GLN A 665 -18.39 -7.77 31.48
N THR A 666 -18.18 -8.82 32.28
CA THR A 666 -19.07 -9.21 33.37
C THR A 666 -19.12 -8.16 34.48
N ALA A 667 -18.01 -7.46 34.72
CA ALA A 667 -17.94 -6.34 35.66
C ALA A 667 -18.54 -5.02 35.11
N GLY A 668 -18.86 -4.95 33.81
CA GLY A 668 -19.44 -3.76 33.17
C GLY A 668 -18.53 -2.53 33.18
N VAL A 669 -17.21 -2.70 33.26
CA VAL A 669 -16.28 -1.58 33.45
C VAL A 669 -16.07 -0.75 32.17
N PRO A 670 -15.91 0.58 32.27
CA PRO A 670 -15.52 1.43 31.15
C PRO A 670 -14.23 0.96 30.45
N ALA A 671 -14.30 0.80 29.14
CA ALA A 671 -13.21 0.29 28.32
C ALA A 671 -13.11 0.99 26.95
N GLY A 672 -11.92 0.93 26.36
CA GLY A 672 -11.60 1.52 25.06
C GLY A 672 -11.17 2.99 25.13
N PHE A 673 -10.54 3.45 24.04
CA PHE A 673 -9.97 4.78 23.93
C PHE A 673 -10.98 5.91 24.24
N LYS A 674 -12.24 5.76 23.80
CA LYS A 674 -13.28 6.76 24.07
C LYS A 674 -13.55 6.92 25.58
N ALA A 675 -13.63 5.82 26.32
CA ALA A 675 -13.84 5.87 27.76
C ALA A 675 -12.63 6.50 28.48
N ALA A 676 -11.40 6.16 28.07
CA ALA A 676 -10.18 6.77 28.61
C ALA A 676 -10.11 8.29 28.37
N MET A 677 -10.49 8.78 27.18
CA MET A 677 -10.59 10.21 26.88
C MET A 677 -11.68 10.89 27.70
N THR A 678 -12.87 10.29 27.81
CA THR A 678 -13.94 10.84 28.68
C THR A 678 -13.51 10.92 30.14
N ALA A 679 -12.76 9.93 30.65
CA ALA A 679 -12.18 9.98 31.99
C ALA A 679 -11.13 11.09 32.14
N PHE A 680 -10.33 11.36 31.12
CA PHE A 680 -9.42 12.51 31.07
C PHE A 680 -10.19 13.83 31.10
N ASP A 681 -11.20 14.02 30.24
CA ASP A 681 -12.02 15.23 30.20
C ASP A 681 -12.77 15.48 31.52
N ASN A 682 -13.21 14.41 32.19
CA ASN A 682 -13.80 14.47 33.53
C ASN A 682 -12.78 14.94 34.57
N LEU A 683 -11.55 14.40 34.54
CA LEU A 683 -10.47 14.80 35.45
C LEU A 683 -10.05 16.26 35.21
N VAL A 684 -9.91 16.70 33.95
CA VAL A 684 -9.56 18.10 33.63
C VAL A 684 -10.62 19.06 34.16
N ARG A 685 -11.91 18.74 34.00
CA ARG A 685 -13.01 19.54 34.58
C ARG A 685 -12.97 19.54 36.11
N ALA A 686 -12.73 18.39 36.73
CA ALA A 686 -12.59 18.28 38.18
C ALA A 686 -11.40 19.08 38.73
N MET A 687 -10.29 19.14 37.98
CA MET A 687 -9.10 19.93 38.35
C MET A 687 -9.36 21.44 38.22
N LYS A 688 -9.93 21.91 37.11
CA LYS A 688 -10.25 23.35 36.92
C LYS A 688 -11.32 23.86 37.89
N ALA A 689 -12.25 23.00 38.33
CA ALA A 689 -13.19 23.32 39.39
C ALA A 689 -12.55 23.53 40.79
N LEU A 690 -11.21 23.47 40.90
CA LEU A 690 -10.45 23.75 42.12
C LEU A 690 -9.68 25.08 42.06
N ASP A 691 -9.82 25.90 41.01
CA ASP A 691 -9.05 27.14 40.87
C ASP A 691 -9.16 28.05 42.13
N ASP A 692 -10.36 28.21 42.70
CA ASP A 692 -10.61 28.96 43.96
C ASP A 692 -9.94 28.34 45.23
N LYS A 693 -9.41 27.12 45.12
CA LYS A 693 -8.78 26.35 46.21
C LYS A 693 -7.28 26.15 46.01
N LEU A 694 -6.72 26.65 44.91
CA LEU A 694 -5.31 26.51 44.55
C LEU A 694 -4.60 27.87 44.66
N PRO A 695 -3.29 27.91 44.98
CA PRO A 695 -2.55 29.18 45.04
C PRO A 695 -2.36 29.89 43.69
N LEU A 696 -2.61 29.17 42.59
CA LEU A 696 -2.57 29.61 41.20
C LEU A 696 -3.62 28.81 40.42
N ALA A 697 -4.33 29.46 39.50
CA ALA A 697 -5.32 28.81 38.63
C ALA A 697 -4.69 27.87 37.58
N ILE A 698 -5.41 26.82 37.18
CA ILE A 698 -4.96 25.85 36.16
C ILE A 698 -5.31 26.34 34.76
N LEU A 699 -4.31 26.91 34.08
CA LEU A 699 -4.43 27.39 32.71
C LEU A 699 -4.75 26.24 31.74
N ASN A 700 -3.96 25.16 31.78
CA ASN A 700 -4.06 24.07 30.81
C ASN A 700 -3.68 22.70 31.41
N VAL A 701 -4.26 21.64 30.85
CA VAL A 701 -3.89 20.25 31.15
C VAL A 701 -3.74 19.51 29.82
N SER A 702 -2.50 19.21 29.45
CA SER A 702 -2.16 18.55 28.18
C SER A 702 -1.98 17.04 28.36
N PRO A 703 -2.67 16.19 27.58
CA PRO A 703 -2.44 14.75 27.60
C PRO A 703 -1.13 14.40 26.88
N VAL A 704 -0.38 13.41 27.41
CA VAL A 704 0.83 12.88 26.76
C VAL A 704 0.89 11.35 26.71
N ALA A 705 -0.11 10.64 27.26
CA ALA A 705 -0.21 9.19 27.20
C ALA A 705 -0.53 8.64 25.79
N GLU A 706 -0.09 7.42 25.49
CA GLU A 706 -0.43 6.68 24.26
C GLU A 706 -1.92 6.25 24.22
N ALA A 707 -2.48 5.91 25.38
CA ALA A 707 -3.89 5.55 25.55
C ALA A 707 -4.87 6.71 25.28
N LEU A 708 -4.39 7.96 25.35
CA LEU A 708 -5.18 9.16 25.05
C LEU A 708 -5.01 9.65 23.59
N ARG A 709 -4.08 9.05 22.82
CA ARG A 709 -3.88 9.30 21.37
C ARG A 709 -4.06 8.05 20.51
N TYR A 710 -4.86 7.09 20.96
CA TYR A 710 -5.21 5.86 20.23
C TYR A 710 -4.05 4.90 19.88
N THR A 711 -2.85 5.07 20.44
CA THR A 711 -1.65 4.30 20.04
C THR A 711 -1.18 3.27 21.07
N SER A 712 -1.88 3.07 22.19
CA SER A 712 -1.57 1.95 23.10
C SER A 712 -1.92 0.62 22.44
N VAL A 713 -1.00 -0.35 22.51
CA VAL A 713 -1.12 -1.68 21.86
C VAL A 713 -2.47 -2.34 22.16
N HIS A 714 -2.80 -2.48 23.45
CA HIS A 714 -4.11 -2.95 23.90
C HIS A 714 -5.02 -1.74 24.17
N SER A 715 -6.33 -1.93 23.98
CA SER A 715 -7.33 -0.95 24.37
C SER A 715 -7.24 -0.68 25.88
N PRO A 716 -7.30 0.60 26.33
CA PRO A 716 -7.25 0.91 27.76
C PRO A 716 -8.56 0.47 28.46
N VAL A 717 -8.46 -0.01 29.70
CA VAL A 717 -9.58 -0.51 30.50
C VAL A 717 -9.45 0.02 31.92
N SER A 718 -10.56 0.41 32.55
CA SER A 718 -10.56 0.83 33.95
C SER A 718 -10.56 -0.38 34.89
N VAL A 719 -9.83 -0.28 36.01
CA VAL A 719 -9.74 -1.35 37.01
C VAL A 719 -10.11 -0.78 38.39
N PRO A 720 -11.41 -0.76 38.75
CA PRO A 720 -11.82 -0.30 40.07
C PRO A 720 -11.35 -1.27 41.16
N ALA A 721 -11.22 -0.78 42.40
CA ALA A 721 -10.72 -1.58 43.52
C ALA A 721 -11.53 -2.87 43.77
N SER A 722 -12.84 -2.85 43.49
CA SER A 722 -13.73 -4.02 43.57
C SER A 722 -13.44 -5.11 42.53
N LEU A 723 -12.76 -4.78 41.43
CA LEU A 723 -12.34 -5.72 40.39
C LEU A 723 -10.94 -6.30 40.65
N ALA A 724 -10.11 -5.58 41.41
CA ALA A 724 -8.73 -5.98 41.70
C ALA A 724 -8.62 -7.38 42.31
N SER A 725 -9.49 -7.71 43.28
CA SER A 725 -9.52 -9.01 43.96
C SER A 725 -10.01 -10.15 43.04
N ALA A 726 -10.90 -9.85 42.09
CA ALA A 726 -11.41 -10.80 41.11
C ALA A 726 -10.37 -11.15 40.03
N LEU A 727 -9.50 -10.21 39.67
CA LEU A 727 -8.39 -10.44 38.74
C LEU A 727 -7.28 -11.28 39.41
N PRO A 728 -6.68 -12.24 38.70
CA PRO A 728 -5.48 -12.95 39.16
C PRO A 728 -4.23 -12.04 39.05
N PRO A 729 -3.18 -12.24 39.87
CA PRO A 729 -2.00 -11.37 39.90
C PRO A 729 -1.38 -11.11 38.52
N SER A 730 -1.30 -12.14 37.67
CA SER A 730 -0.82 -12.09 36.28
C SER A 730 -1.68 -11.27 35.30
N ALA A 731 -2.78 -10.69 35.77
CA ALA A 731 -3.63 -9.74 35.07
C ALA A 731 -3.94 -8.43 35.82
N ARG A 732 -3.29 -8.16 36.97
CA ARG A 732 -3.50 -6.94 37.79
C ARG A 732 -2.63 -5.74 37.36
N TYR A 733 -2.47 -5.48 36.06
CA TYR A 733 -1.73 -4.30 35.58
C TYR A 733 -2.64 -3.10 35.29
N LEU A 734 -2.46 -2.01 36.05
CA LEU A 734 -3.15 -0.73 35.84
C LEU A 734 -2.20 0.28 35.19
N ALA A 735 -2.44 0.62 33.92
CA ALA A 735 -1.59 1.54 33.16
C ALA A 735 -1.88 3.02 33.52
N PRO A 736 -0.89 3.82 33.97
CA PRO A 736 -1.08 5.23 34.27
C PRO A 736 -1.04 6.08 32.99
N MET A 737 -1.96 7.04 32.88
CA MET A 737 -2.01 8.00 31.79
C MET A 737 -1.29 9.29 32.20
N HIS A 738 -0.11 9.52 31.63
CA HIS A 738 0.67 10.73 31.87
C HIS A 738 -0.01 11.99 31.29
N ILE A 739 -0.05 13.05 32.10
CA ILE A 739 -0.61 14.37 31.76
C ILE A 739 0.31 15.49 32.27
N VAL A 740 0.29 16.64 31.60
CA VAL A 740 1.08 17.83 31.94
C VAL A 740 0.13 18.94 32.38
N VAL A 741 0.36 19.53 33.55
CA VAL A 741 -0.41 20.63 34.12
C VAL A 741 0.37 21.93 33.99
N GLU A 742 -0.29 22.98 33.53
CA GLU A 742 0.24 24.33 33.40
C GLU A 742 -0.62 25.26 34.26
N PHE A 743 0.02 25.99 35.17
CA PHE A 743 -0.59 27.02 36.00
C PHE A 743 -0.46 28.39 35.34
N GLU A 744 -1.26 29.36 35.78
CA GLU A 744 -1.09 30.76 35.40
C GLU A 744 0.32 31.30 35.75
N LYS A 745 0.76 32.33 35.01
CA LYS A 745 2.09 32.92 35.20
C LYS A 745 2.14 33.71 36.51
N SER A 746 3.18 33.46 37.31
CA SER A 746 3.39 34.17 38.57
C SER A 746 4.84 34.58 38.75
N ALA A 747 5.07 35.80 39.22
CA ALA A 747 6.41 36.27 39.61
C ALA A 747 6.88 35.71 40.97
N ARG A 748 6.06 34.90 41.65
CA ARG A 748 6.38 34.28 42.95
C ARG A 748 7.11 32.93 42.83
N TRP A 749 7.33 32.42 41.62
CA TRP A 749 8.17 31.24 41.41
C TRP A 749 9.65 31.57 41.71
N PRO A 750 10.38 30.74 42.48
CA PRO A 750 11.80 30.93 42.77
C PRO A 750 12.67 30.92 41.52
N ASP A 751 13.74 31.73 41.48
CA ASP A 751 14.75 31.68 40.41
C ASP A 751 15.85 30.64 40.68
N ASP A 752 15.48 29.49 41.28
CA ASP A 752 16.36 28.34 41.55
C ASP A 752 15.66 27.01 41.21
N LEU A 753 16.38 26.11 40.53
CA LEU A 753 15.83 24.84 40.04
C LEU A 753 15.41 23.90 41.18
N ARG A 754 16.17 23.84 42.28
CA ARG A 754 15.89 22.94 43.40
C ARG A 754 14.65 23.42 44.18
N ALA A 755 14.53 24.74 44.36
CA ALA A 755 13.36 25.39 44.94
C ALA A 755 12.11 25.21 44.07
N ILE A 756 12.23 25.30 42.73
CA ILE A 756 11.12 25.00 41.81
C ILE A 756 10.63 23.56 42.00
N GLN A 757 11.52 22.55 42.03
CA GLN A 757 11.09 21.16 42.25
C GLN A 757 10.39 20.97 43.61
N LYS A 758 10.86 21.64 44.67
CA LYS A 758 10.20 21.63 45.99
C LYS A 758 8.82 22.29 45.97
N ILE A 759 8.64 23.39 45.24
CA ILE A 759 7.32 24.02 45.11
C ILE A 759 6.37 23.16 44.27
N LYS A 760 6.84 22.47 43.22
CA LYS A 760 6.01 21.48 42.51
C LYS A 760 5.46 20.40 43.46
N LEU A 761 6.26 19.91 44.41
CA LEU A 761 5.79 18.97 45.44
C LEU A 761 4.65 19.56 46.29
N ALA A 762 4.78 20.81 46.75
CA ALA A 762 3.73 21.49 47.51
C ALA A 762 2.43 21.70 46.70
N PHE A 763 2.54 22.05 45.41
CA PHE A 763 1.39 22.09 44.51
C PHE A 763 0.75 20.71 44.32
N PHE A 764 1.53 19.64 44.19
CA PHE A 764 1.00 18.28 44.11
C PHE A 764 0.23 17.88 45.39
N GLU A 765 0.75 18.19 46.58
CA GLU A 765 0.10 17.91 47.86
C GLU A 765 -1.21 18.70 48.02
N THR A 766 -1.21 19.99 47.67
CA THR A 766 -2.38 20.86 47.71
C THR A 766 -3.46 20.36 46.75
N LEU A 767 -3.08 20.03 45.50
CA LEU A 767 -3.98 19.50 44.48
C LEU A 767 -4.52 18.11 44.84
N ALA A 768 -3.69 17.23 45.41
CA ALA A 768 -4.12 15.92 45.89
C ALA A 768 -5.22 16.04 46.95
N THR A 769 -4.98 16.91 47.94
CA THR A 769 -5.90 17.15 49.06
C THR A 769 -7.22 17.74 48.56
N ALA A 770 -7.16 18.75 47.69
CA ALA A 770 -8.34 19.40 47.11
C ALA A 770 -9.17 18.45 46.21
N LEU A 771 -8.50 17.60 45.41
CA LEU A 771 -9.16 16.57 44.60
C LEU A 771 -9.85 15.52 45.48
N MET A 772 -9.16 14.95 46.48
CA MET A 772 -9.75 13.94 47.36
C MET A 772 -10.90 14.48 48.22
N ALA A 773 -10.86 15.76 48.61
CA ALA A 773 -11.94 16.41 49.35
C ALA A 773 -13.20 16.69 48.50
N THR A 774 -13.07 16.78 47.17
CA THR A 774 -14.18 17.13 46.26
C THR A 774 -14.70 15.93 45.45
N GLN A 775 -13.82 15.00 45.07
CA GLN A 775 -14.14 13.86 44.22
C GLN A 775 -14.24 12.58 45.06
N LYS A 776 -15.46 12.19 45.41
CA LYS A 776 -15.72 11.05 46.30
C LYS A 776 -15.24 9.75 45.66
N GLY A 777 -14.36 9.02 46.36
CA GLY A 777 -13.79 7.75 45.88
C GLY A 777 -12.54 7.89 45.00
N LEU A 778 -12.14 9.10 44.62
CA LEU A 778 -10.84 9.37 44.02
C LEU A 778 -9.73 9.25 45.07
N ARG A 779 -8.57 8.72 44.69
CA ARG A 779 -7.36 8.69 45.51
C ARG A 779 -6.25 9.45 44.80
N ALA A 780 -5.47 10.23 45.53
CA ALA A 780 -4.34 10.97 44.98
C ALA A 780 -3.13 10.87 45.91
N ALA A 781 -1.94 10.68 45.35
CA ALA A 781 -0.69 10.50 46.10
C ALA A 781 0.52 11.04 45.32
N VAL A 782 1.50 11.61 46.02
CA VAL A 782 2.73 12.11 45.38
C VAL A 782 3.73 10.97 45.24
N SER A 783 4.11 10.65 44.00
CA SER A 783 5.21 9.72 43.69
C SER A 783 6.47 10.52 43.39
N VAL A 784 7.61 10.10 43.93
CA VAL A 784 8.86 10.90 43.95
C VAL A 784 10.00 10.26 43.14
N HIS A 785 9.81 9.06 42.59
CA HIS A 785 10.87 8.29 41.92
C HIS A 785 10.47 7.79 40.53
N ASP A 786 11.31 8.06 39.53
CA ASP A 786 11.14 7.66 38.12
C ASP A 786 12.36 6.88 37.60
N GLY A 787 12.82 5.90 38.39
CA GLY A 787 13.83 4.89 38.01
C GLY A 787 15.27 5.35 37.72
N GLY A 788 15.60 6.64 37.91
CA GLY A 788 16.93 7.19 37.62
C GLY A 788 17.67 7.69 38.87
N ALA A 789 18.99 7.91 38.74
CA ALA A 789 19.82 8.46 39.82
C ALA A 789 19.23 9.78 40.38
N PRO A 790 19.23 9.99 41.71
CA PRO A 790 18.62 11.16 42.34
C PRO A 790 19.30 12.45 41.86
N SER A 791 18.50 13.49 41.63
CA SER A 791 18.97 14.78 41.11
C SER A 791 17.96 15.86 41.44
N GLU A 792 18.39 16.83 42.24
CA GLU A 792 17.53 17.88 42.84
C GLU A 792 17.04 18.92 41.83
N ILE A 793 17.67 18.99 40.65
CA ILE A 793 17.33 19.97 39.58
C ILE A 793 16.52 19.36 38.43
N ARG A 794 16.28 18.04 38.45
CA ARG A 794 15.54 17.32 37.41
C ARG A 794 14.10 17.08 37.86
N ASP A 795 13.15 17.18 36.95
CA ASP A 795 11.77 16.74 37.19
C ASP A 795 11.75 15.23 37.52
N GLN A 796 11.36 14.87 38.75
CA GLN A 796 11.30 13.48 39.22
C GLN A 796 9.94 13.11 39.80
N ALA A 797 9.29 14.03 40.50
CA ALA A 797 8.00 13.78 41.12
C ALA A 797 6.81 13.90 40.15
N SER A 798 5.72 13.21 40.48
CA SER A 798 4.42 13.32 39.81
C SER A 798 3.29 13.04 40.78
N LEU A 799 2.15 13.71 40.60
CA LEU A 799 0.93 13.39 41.31
C LEU A 799 0.24 12.19 40.63
N GLU A 800 0.20 11.07 41.33
CA GLU A 800 -0.61 9.91 40.96
C GLU A 800 -2.06 10.12 41.38
N ILE A 801 -3.00 9.86 40.46
CA ILE A 801 -4.44 10.03 40.65
C ILE A 801 -5.12 8.76 40.17
N VAL A 802 -5.91 8.12 41.04
CA VAL A 802 -6.78 6.99 40.69
C VAL A 802 -8.23 7.43 40.88
N THR A 803 -9.00 7.48 39.78
CA THR A 803 -10.41 7.88 39.81
C THR A 803 -11.29 6.79 40.43
N ALA A 804 -12.50 7.16 40.87
CA ALA A 804 -13.47 6.20 41.42
C ALA A 804 -13.85 5.07 40.44
N GLU A 805 -13.80 5.34 39.13
CA GLU A 805 -14.02 4.36 38.05
C GLU A 805 -12.85 3.37 37.86
N GLY A 806 -11.69 3.64 38.46
CA GLY A 806 -10.48 2.83 38.30
C GLY A 806 -9.55 3.23 37.16
N TRP A 807 -9.56 4.51 36.74
CA TRP A 807 -8.56 5.05 35.80
C TRP A 807 -7.38 5.65 36.56
N ALA A 808 -6.16 5.38 36.12
CA ALA A 808 -4.94 5.96 36.70
C ALA A 808 -4.36 7.07 35.81
N PHE A 809 -3.93 8.18 36.42
CA PHE A 809 -3.25 9.30 35.79
C PHE A 809 -2.01 9.70 36.57
N HIS A 810 -0.97 10.15 35.88
CA HIS A 810 0.26 10.69 36.47
C HIS A 810 0.45 12.13 35.98
N ALA A 811 0.14 13.11 36.82
CA ALA A 811 0.25 14.53 36.51
C ALA A 811 1.64 15.09 36.84
N ARG A 812 2.23 15.84 35.92
CA ARG A 812 3.49 16.58 36.09
C ARG A 812 3.28 18.07 35.84
N ILE A 813 3.96 18.94 36.57
CA ILE A 813 3.82 20.40 36.43
C ILE A 813 4.88 20.92 35.45
N TRP A 814 4.44 21.65 34.43
CA TRP A 814 5.32 22.43 33.56
C TRP A 814 5.48 23.86 34.07
N HIS A 815 6.71 24.36 34.08
CA HIS A 815 7.01 25.77 34.30
C HIS A 815 8.08 26.25 33.31
N ASP A 816 7.83 27.36 32.60
CA ASP A 816 8.66 27.84 31.50
C ASP A 816 10.06 28.30 31.97
N ARG A 817 10.17 28.88 33.17
CA ARG A 817 11.44 29.38 33.74
C ARG A 817 12.51 28.31 33.92
N GLU A 818 12.12 27.04 34.08
CA GLU A 818 13.07 25.91 34.19
C GLU A 818 13.99 25.85 32.96
N ALA A 819 13.48 26.14 31.76
CA ALA A 819 14.29 26.17 30.54
C ALA A 819 15.43 27.19 30.64
N THR A 820 15.12 28.43 31.02
CA THR A 820 16.08 29.53 31.14
C THR A 820 17.13 29.25 32.21
N LEU A 821 16.72 28.65 33.34
CA LEU A 821 17.65 28.30 34.42
C LEU A 821 18.58 27.15 34.03
N LEU A 822 18.07 26.12 33.33
CA LEU A 822 18.89 25.04 32.79
C LEU A 822 19.88 25.56 31.73
N GLU A 823 19.46 26.45 30.83
CA GLU A 823 20.33 27.07 29.84
C GLU A 823 21.44 27.92 30.47
N ARG A 824 21.15 28.65 31.55
CA ARG A 824 22.17 29.38 32.34
C ARG A 824 23.16 28.40 32.99
N ALA A 825 22.69 27.32 33.61
CA ALA A 825 23.55 26.30 34.22
C ALA A 825 24.39 25.49 33.21
N ILE A 826 24.03 25.51 31.92
CA ILE A 826 24.81 24.91 30.83
C ILE A 826 25.86 25.89 30.27
N ASN A 827 25.60 27.20 30.38
CA ASN A 827 26.37 28.30 29.80
C ASN A 827 26.74 29.35 30.85
N ASP A 828 27.72 29.04 31.72
CA ASP A 828 28.10 29.86 32.90
C ASP A 828 28.28 31.36 32.64
N LYS A 829 28.69 31.80 31.43
CA LYS A 829 28.84 33.21 31.05
C LYS A 829 28.52 33.45 29.57
N PRO A 830 27.35 34.02 29.19
CA PRO A 830 26.97 34.25 27.79
C PRO A 830 27.72 35.40 27.09
N HIS A 831 28.36 36.31 27.84
CA HIS A 831 29.01 37.52 27.29
C HIS A 831 30.53 37.43 27.14
N ILE A 832 31.15 36.25 27.26
CA ILE A 832 32.61 36.07 27.17
C ILE A 832 32.96 35.15 25.99
N SER A 833 34.00 35.52 25.23
CA SER A 833 34.40 34.77 24.03
C SER A 833 34.80 33.32 24.32
N LYS A 834 34.50 32.42 23.37
CA LYS A 834 34.76 30.96 23.47
C LYS A 834 36.23 30.58 23.76
N ARG A 835 37.19 31.51 23.56
CA ARG A 835 38.60 31.30 23.90
C ARG A 835 38.89 31.45 25.40
N LEU A 836 38.20 32.36 26.10
CA LEU A 836 38.38 32.63 27.53
C LEU A 836 37.53 31.72 28.43
N GLN A 837 36.40 31.21 27.93
CA GLN A 837 35.57 30.21 28.64
C GLN A 837 36.34 28.94 29.01
N ARG A 838 37.42 28.59 28.30
CA ARG A 838 38.20 27.36 28.52
C ARG A 838 39.13 27.41 29.75
N GLN A 839 39.16 28.53 30.48
CA GLN A 839 40.03 28.76 31.64
C GLN A 839 39.28 29.14 32.94
N SER A 840 37.94 29.18 32.94
CA SER A 840 37.14 29.34 34.16
C SER A 840 36.29 28.08 34.38
N GLY A 841 36.46 27.42 35.53
CA GLY A 841 35.76 26.18 35.83
C GLY A 841 34.44 26.38 36.56
N GLY A 842 33.34 25.99 35.93
CA GLY A 842 32.17 25.44 36.63
C GLY A 842 32.37 23.93 36.87
N ASP A 843 31.62 23.32 37.79
CA ASP A 843 31.70 21.87 38.04
C ASP A 843 31.20 21.08 36.81
N PRO A 844 32.03 20.24 36.16
CA PRO A 844 31.59 19.40 35.06
C PRO A 844 30.40 18.49 35.40
N ARG A 845 30.21 18.13 36.68
CA ARG A 845 29.10 17.30 37.15
C ARG A 845 27.79 18.07 37.17
N GLU A 846 27.76 19.29 37.69
CA GLU A 846 26.56 20.14 37.69
C GLU A 846 26.14 20.48 36.26
N ARG A 847 27.10 20.78 35.38
CA ARG A 847 26.84 21.03 33.96
C ARG A 847 26.24 19.80 33.25
N GLN A 848 26.76 18.59 33.54
CA GLN A 848 26.18 17.35 33.00
C GLN A 848 24.77 17.09 33.55
N ALA A 849 24.55 17.32 34.84
CA ALA A 849 23.22 17.19 35.45
C ALA A 849 22.21 18.18 34.84
N ALA A 850 22.64 19.40 34.51
CA ALA A 850 21.82 20.39 33.83
C ALA A 850 21.49 19.98 32.38
N LEU A 851 22.45 19.42 31.62
CA LEU A 851 22.19 18.84 30.29
C LEU A 851 21.18 17.69 30.35
N ASP A 852 21.33 16.76 31.29
CA ASP A 852 20.42 15.63 31.48
C ASP A 852 19.01 16.10 31.90
N ALA A 853 18.92 17.12 32.76
CA ALA A 853 17.66 17.73 33.15
C ALA A 853 17.00 18.50 31.98
N GLN A 854 17.77 19.18 31.14
CA GLN A 854 17.26 19.86 29.94
C GLN A 854 16.71 18.88 28.90
N GLU A 855 17.34 17.72 28.68
CA GLU A 855 16.79 16.66 27.82
C GLU A 855 15.41 16.20 28.31
N VAL A 856 15.30 15.89 29.61
CA VAL A 856 14.05 15.43 30.21
C VAL A 856 12.97 16.52 30.16
N TYR A 857 13.32 17.78 30.44
CA TYR A 857 12.42 18.93 30.35
C TYR A 857 11.88 19.09 28.91
N ARG A 858 12.77 19.16 27.92
CA ARG A 858 12.39 19.30 26.50
C ARG A 858 11.50 18.14 26.07
N ARG A 859 11.88 16.90 26.39
CA ARG A 859 11.13 15.70 26.02
C ARG A 859 9.73 15.68 26.62
N ARG A 860 9.60 15.86 27.94
CA ARG A 860 8.32 15.74 28.66
C ARG A 860 7.37 16.91 28.43
N PHE A 861 7.87 18.15 28.42
CA PHE A 861 7.01 19.33 28.46
C PHE A 861 6.88 20.05 27.10
N ILE A 862 7.88 19.95 26.22
CA ILE A 862 7.85 20.62 24.91
C ILE A 862 7.47 19.65 23.79
N HIS A 863 8.18 18.54 23.66
CA HIS A 863 8.00 17.61 22.54
C HIS A 863 6.83 16.64 22.75
N ALA A 864 6.63 16.06 23.93
CA ALA A 864 5.53 15.09 24.15
C ALA A 864 4.12 15.69 23.93
N PRO A 865 3.76 16.89 24.42
CA PRO A 865 2.43 17.47 24.16
C PRO A 865 2.22 17.90 22.69
N ARG A 866 3.29 18.25 21.97
CA ARG A 866 3.25 18.53 20.52
C ARG A 866 3.04 17.24 19.74
N HIS A 867 3.86 16.22 20.00
CA HIS A 867 3.79 14.90 19.39
C HIS A 867 2.41 14.25 19.62
N HIS A 868 1.89 14.32 20.85
CA HIS A 868 0.57 13.81 21.20
C HIS A 868 -0.53 14.41 20.30
N ARG A 869 -0.59 15.75 20.19
CA ARG A 869 -1.61 16.44 19.38
C ARG A 869 -1.50 16.06 17.90
N ALA A 870 -0.30 16.01 17.34
CA ALA A 870 -0.10 15.67 15.94
C ALA A 870 -0.47 14.22 15.64
N VAL A 871 -0.04 13.27 16.49
CA VAL A 871 -0.41 11.84 16.36
C VAL A 871 -1.93 11.64 16.54
N ALA A 872 -2.57 12.33 17.49
CA ALA A 872 -4.02 12.30 17.64
C ALA A 872 -4.74 12.79 16.36
N ALA A 873 -4.28 13.89 15.75
CA ALA A 873 -4.81 14.40 14.48
C ALA A 873 -4.65 13.38 13.33
N LEU A 874 -3.50 12.67 13.24
CA LEU A 874 -3.31 11.61 12.25
C LEU A 874 -4.31 10.45 12.40
N ASN A 875 -4.68 10.07 13.63
CA ASN A 875 -5.70 9.04 13.86
C ASN A 875 -7.09 9.46 13.35
N HIS A 876 -7.44 10.74 13.50
CA HIS A 876 -8.69 11.30 12.96
C HIS A 876 -8.66 11.42 11.43
N ARG A 877 -7.49 11.73 10.84
CA ARG A 877 -7.29 11.83 9.39
C ARG A 877 -7.26 10.47 8.69
N PHE A 878 -6.73 9.43 9.35
CA PHE A 878 -6.44 8.13 8.73
C PHE A 878 -6.97 6.97 9.60
N PRO A 879 -8.13 6.36 9.27
CA PRO A 879 -8.75 5.32 10.10
C PRO A 879 -7.87 4.10 10.42
N ALA A 880 -6.94 3.74 9.53
CA ALA A 880 -6.02 2.61 9.72
C ALA A 880 -4.76 2.93 10.55
N PHE A 881 -4.49 4.20 10.86
CA PHE A 881 -3.23 4.63 11.48
C PHE A 881 -3.05 4.08 12.90
N SER A 882 -4.05 4.24 13.78
CA SER A 882 -4.07 3.65 15.14
C SER A 882 -3.76 2.15 15.10
N GLY A 883 -4.51 1.39 14.29
CA GLY A 883 -4.34 -0.05 14.17
C GLY A 883 -2.96 -0.44 13.66
N THR A 884 -2.41 0.32 12.71
CA THR A 884 -1.05 0.11 12.18
C THR A 884 0.00 0.31 13.27
N VAL A 885 -0.03 1.46 13.96
CA VAL A 885 0.89 1.76 15.05
C VAL A 885 0.82 0.69 16.13
N ARG A 886 -0.39 0.24 16.48
CA ARG A 886 -0.60 -0.82 17.48
C ARG A 886 0.01 -2.16 17.05
N LEU A 887 -0.14 -2.57 15.79
CA LEU A 887 0.51 -3.78 15.26
C LEU A 887 2.05 -3.65 15.23
N VAL A 888 2.59 -2.52 14.78
CA VAL A 888 4.04 -2.31 14.71
C VAL A 888 4.66 -2.23 16.11
N LYS A 889 4.01 -1.54 17.07
CA LYS A 889 4.40 -1.58 18.49
C LYS A 889 4.31 -3.00 19.05
N ARG A 890 3.25 -3.75 18.74
CA ARG A 890 3.07 -5.15 19.16
C ARG A 890 4.23 -6.03 18.70
N TRP A 891 4.70 -5.84 17.47
CA TRP A 891 5.85 -6.51 16.88
C TRP A 891 7.17 -6.11 17.55
N PHE A 892 7.44 -4.82 17.74
CA PHE A 892 8.62 -4.38 18.50
C PHE A 892 8.60 -4.88 19.97
N ALA A 893 7.42 -4.97 20.60
CA ALA A 893 7.28 -5.48 21.96
C ALA A 893 7.51 -7.00 22.02
N SER A 894 6.92 -7.76 21.11
CA SER A 894 7.07 -9.21 21.06
C SER A 894 8.51 -9.62 20.78
N HIS A 895 9.25 -8.82 20.02
CA HIS A 895 10.68 -9.01 19.78
C HIS A 895 11.62 -8.35 20.81
N TRP A 896 11.11 -7.94 21.97
CA TRP A 896 11.88 -7.38 23.12
C TRP A 896 12.62 -6.05 22.83
N LEU A 897 12.14 -5.27 21.86
CA LEU A 897 12.76 -4.01 21.41
C LEU A 897 12.06 -2.77 21.96
N LEU A 898 10.74 -2.81 22.14
CA LEU A 898 9.93 -1.65 22.56
C LEU A 898 10.25 -1.22 24.00
N ARG A 899 10.34 0.09 24.25
CA ARG A 899 10.78 0.77 25.49
C ARG A 899 12.23 0.47 25.92
N GLY A 900 12.74 -0.73 25.66
CA GLY A 900 14.12 -1.12 25.94
C GLY A 900 15.14 -0.50 24.98
N HIS A 901 14.85 -0.51 23.68
CA HIS A 901 15.76 0.00 22.64
C HIS A 901 15.08 0.95 21.63
N VAL A 902 13.76 0.86 21.44
CA VAL A 902 12.98 1.75 20.57
C VAL A 902 11.86 2.39 21.38
N SER A 903 11.71 3.71 21.31
CA SER A 903 10.65 4.46 21.99
C SER A 903 9.29 4.30 21.29
N GLU A 904 8.20 4.50 22.03
CA GLU A 904 6.84 4.46 21.49
C GLU A 904 6.66 5.53 20.40
N GLU A 905 7.23 6.70 20.63
CA GLU A 905 7.18 7.85 19.73
C GLU A 905 8.00 7.63 18.45
N ALA A 906 9.14 6.94 18.50
CA ALA A 906 9.88 6.56 17.29
C ALA A 906 9.09 5.58 16.40
N VAL A 907 8.35 4.64 17.00
CA VAL A 907 7.45 3.74 16.25
C VAL A 907 6.29 4.52 15.63
N GLU A 908 5.72 5.47 16.38
CA GLU A 908 4.67 6.38 15.89
C GLU A 908 5.16 7.25 14.73
N LEU A 909 6.40 7.76 14.77
CA LEU A 909 7.03 8.52 13.68
C LEU A 909 7.28 7.67 12.43
N LEU A 910 7.78 6.43 12.58
CA LEU A 910 7.96 5.51 11.45
C LEU A 910 6.62 5.23 10.74
N CYS A 911 5.57 4.96 11.51
CA CYS A 911 4.22 4.77 10.96
C CYS A 911 3.67 6.06 10.33
N ALA A 912 3.87 7.22 10.97
CA ALA A 912 3.44 8.51 10.43
C ALA A 912 4.13 8.80 9.09
N GLY A 913 5.41 8.49 8.96
CA GLY A 913 6.16 8.55 7.71
C GLY A 913 5.50 7.74 6.59
N ILE A 914 4.99 6.53 6.86
CA ILE A 914 4.29 5.70 5.86
C ILE A 914 2.99 6.38 5.42
N PHE A 915 2.15 6.84 6.35
CA PHE A 915 0.86 7.45 6.01
C PHE A 915 1.02 8.81 5.32
N LEU A 916 2.01 9.61 5.73
CA LEU A 916 2.24 10.97 5.22
C LEU A 916 3.01 11.00 3.90
N ARG A 917 4.03 10.15 3.69
CA ARG A 917 4.75 10.05 2.40
C ARG A 917 3.85 9.64 1.24
N HIS A 918 2.74 8.97 1.55
CA HIS A 918 1.73 8.53 0.59
C HIS A 918 0.44 9.36 0.62
N SER A 919 0.47 10.54 1.26
CA SER A 919 -0.65 11.48 1.33
C SER A 919 -0.41 12.68 0.40
N PRO A 920 -1.46 13.39 -0.06
CA PRO A 920 -1.27 14.69 -0.68
C PRO A 920 -0.79 15.68 0.40
N VAL A 921 0.48 16.10 0.30
CA VAL A 921 0.82 17.49 0.62
C VAL A 921 0.19 18.34 -0.48
N ALA A 922 -0.46 19.45 -0.11
CA ALA A 922 -0.99 20.40 -1.06
C ALA A 922 0.18 21.02 -1.85
N SER A 923 0.30 20.62 -3.12
CA SER A 923 1.03 21.37 -4.13
C SER A 923 -0.03 21.86 -5.11
N GLU A 924 0.02 23.14 -5.46
CA GLU A 924 -0.99 23.82 -6.30
C GLU A 924 -1.13 23.20 -7.70
N ASP A 925 -0.11 22.45 -8.15
CA ASP A 925 -0.21 21.51 -9.27
C ASP A 925 -1.20 20.37 -8.95
N GLY A 926 -2.46 20.54 -9.38
CA GLY A 926 -3.62 19.66 -9.13
C GLY A 926 -3.55 18.23 -9.68
N VAL A 927 -2.58 17.43 -9.24
CA VAL A 927 -2.51 15.99 -9.50
C VAL A 927 -3.20 15.23 -8.37
N ALA A 928 -4.49 14.91 -8.58
CA ALA A 928 -5.40 14.33 -7.59
C ALA A 928 -5.00 12.93 -7.03
N ASP A 929 -3.96 12.30 -7.57
CA ASP A 929 -3.67 10.87 -7.39
C ASP A 929 -2.84 10.52 -6.11
N ARG A 930 -2.46 11.53 -5.31
CA ARG A 930 -1.73 11.28 -4.05
C ARG A 930 -2.58 10.63 -2.93
N LYS A 931 -3.84 10.25 -3.16
CA LYS A 931 -4.68 9.50 -2.19
C LYS A 931 -4.51 7.97 -2.26
N ALA A 932 -4.01 7.40 -3.36
CA ALA A 932 -4.05 5.95 -3.59
C ALA A 932 -3.04 5.11 -2.79
N GLY A 933 -2.18 5.72 -1.97
CA GLY A 933 -1.07 5.04 -1.28
C GLY A 933 -1.16 4.99 0.24
N VAL A 934 -2.08 5.77 0.82
CA VAL A 934 -2.38 5.68 2.24
C VAL A 934 -2.95 4.28 2.52
N PRO A 935 -2.47 3.55 3.54
CA PRO A 935 -3.04 2.26 3.91
C PRO A 935 -4.50 2.42 4.34
N GLY A 936 -5.41 1.68 3.71
CA GLY A 936 -6.83 1.61 4.08
C GLY A 936 -7.12 0.61 5.19
N SER A 937 -6.18 -0.30 5.48
CA SER A 937 -6.23 -1.28 6.57
C SER A 937 -4.95 -1.29 7.41
N LYS A 938 -5.06 -1.80 8.64
CA LYS A 938 -3.94 -1.86 9.59
C LYS A 938 -2.92 -2.94 9.20
N GLU A 939 -3.39 -4.01 8.58
CA GLU A 939 -2.60 -5.14 8.08
C GLU A 939 -1.68 -4.69 6.95
N ARG A 940 -2.21 -3.92 5.99
CA ARG A 940 -1.41 -3.31 4.91
C ARG A 940 -0.44 -2.27 5.44
N GLY A 941 -0.86 -1.45 6.41
CA GLY A 941 0.02 -0.49 7.08
C GLY A 941 1.17 -1.18 7.82
N PHE A 942 0.91 -2.31 8.48
CA PHE A 942 1.93 -3.15 9.12
C PHE A 942 2.89 -3.76 8.09
N ALA A 943 2.37 -4.33 6.99
CA ALA A 943 3.20 -4.86 5.91
C ALA A 943 4.15 -3.79 5.35
N LEU A 944 3.65 -2.59 5.06
CA LEU A 944 4.46 -1.46 4.60
C LEU A 944 5.52 -1.00 5.62
N ALA A 945 5.27 -1.15 6.91
CA ALA A 945 6.27 -0.87 7.95
C ALA A 945 7.37 -1.93 7.98
N ILE A 946 7.03 -3.21 7.82
CA ILE A 946 8.01 -4.29 7.70
C ILE A 946 8.82 -4.17 6.40
N GLU A 947 8.18 -3.82 5.28
CA GLU A 947 8.85 -3.56 3.99
C GLU A 947 9.89 -2.47 4.13
N LEU A 948 9.51 -1.33 4.73
CA LEU A 948 10.41 -0.23 5.05
C LEU A 948 11.58 -0.70 5.93
N LEU A 949 11.32 -1.40 7.04
CA LEU A 949 12.35 -1.84 7.98
C LEU A 949 13.31 -2.90 7.41
N LYS A 950 12.88 -3.75 6.46
CA LYS A 950 13.73 -4.78 5.85
C LYS A 950 14.81 -4.16 4.93
N ASP A 951 14.50 -3.03 4.29
CA ASP A 951 15.33 -2.40 3.26
C ASP A 951 15.94 -1.07 3.70
N TRP A 952 15.44 -0.43 4.77
CA TRP A 952 15.94 0.87 5.24
C TRP A 952 17.44 0.82 5.60
N ASP A 953 18.19 1.66 4.91
CA ASP A 953 19.52 2.08 5.32
C ASP A 953 19.40 3.23 6.32
N TRP A 954 19.51 2.92 7.60
CA TRP A 954 19.43 3.90 8.69
C TRP A 954 20.58 4.91 8.71
N SER A 955 21.60 4.79 7.85
CA SER A 955 22.55 5.89 7.62
C SER A 955 21.91 7.07 6.86
N THR A 956 20.75 6.84 6.23
CA THR A 956 19.95 7.86 5.56
C THR A 956 18.80 8.36 6.45
N THR A 957 18.67 9.68 6.55
CA THR A 957 17.64 10.35 7.37
C THR A 957 16.25 10.16 6.77
N MET A 958 15.24 9.84 7.59
CA MET A 958 13.85 9.76 7.14
C MET A 958 13.03 10.92 7.70
N PHE A 959 12.82 11.96 6.89
CA PHE A 959 11.99 13.10 7.28
C PHE A 959 10.51 12.73 7.38
N VAL A 960 9.86 13.17 8.46
CA VAL A 960 8.45 12.93 8.76
C VAL A 960 7.74 14.30 8.91
N PRO A 961 6.92 14.71 7.93
CA PRO A 961 6.21 16.00 7.95
C PRO A 961 4.98 15.91 8.87
N LEU A 962 5.23 15.85 10.18
CA LEU A 962 4.23 15.53 11.20
C LEU A 962 3.33 16.72 11.57
N TYR A 963 3.84 17.95 11.46
CA TYR A 963 3.20 19.14 12.02
C TYR A 963 2.49 20.02 10.99
N GLY A 964 2.85 19.93 9.72
CA GLY A 964 2.26 20.76 8.67
C GLY A 964 2.91 22.14 8.52
N SER A 965 2.61 22.80 7.41
CA SER A 965 3.35 23.95 6.89
C SER A 965 2.79 25.31 7.34
N ASP A 966 2.95 25.65 8.62
CA ASP A 966 2.78 27.04 9.08
C ASP A 966 4.10 27.86 8.97
N ASP A 967 5.26 27.19 8.98
CA ASP A 967 6.60 27.83 8.94
C ASP A 967 7.53 27.27 7.81
N ALA A 968 6.96 26.69 6.75
CA ALA A 968 7.71 25.88 5.78
C ALA A 968 8.63 26.65 4.78
N ALA A 969 8.91 27.94 5.03
CA ALA A 969 9.79 28.76 4.20
C ALA A 969 11.29 28.69 4.55
N GLY A 970 11.68 28.00 5.65
CA GLY A 970 13.00 28.18 6.27
C GLY A 970 13.94 26.97 6.38
N SER A 971 13.53 25.73 6.08
CA SER A 971 14.40 24.56 6.26
C SER A 971 14.24 23.45 5.20
N SER A 972 14.88 23.65 4.04
CA SER A 972 15.38 22.50 3.27
C SER A 972 16.43 21.77 4.13
N GLY A 973 16.18 20.49 4.41
CA GLY A 973 16.90 19.77 5.45
C GLY A 973 18.42 19.74 5.27
N ALA A 974 19.15 20.35 6.19
CA ALA A 974 20.56 20.08 6.37
C ALA A 974 20.71 18.62 6.82
N ALA A 975 21.23 17.77 5.94
CA ALA A 975 21.45 16.36 6.26
C ALA A 975 22.53 16.23 7.36
N ALA A 976 22.09 16.06 8.61
CA ALA A 976 22.96 15.69 9.71
C ALA A 976 23.54 14.29 9.43
N GLY A 977 24.76 14.25 8.90
CA GLY A 977 25.42 13.01 8.52
C GLY A 977 25.65 12.11 9.73
N VAL A 978 25.08 10.91 9.72
CA VAL A 978 25.27 9.91 10.77
C VAL A 978 26.76 9.53 10.84
N ILE A 979 27.42 9.86 11.95
CA ILE A 979 28.82 9.49 12.17
C ILE A 979 28.90 7.97 12.39
N ALA A 980 29.39 7.25 11.39
CA ALA A 980 29.68 5.82 11.49
C ALA A 980 30.66 5.58 12.65
N GLY A 981 30.20 4.87 13.69
CA GLY A 981 30.95 4.63 14.94
C GLY A 981 30.43 5.37 16.18
N ALA A 982 29.32 6.11 16.08
CA ALA A 982 28.69 6.74 17.25
C ALA A 982 28.29 5.72 18.34
N LYS A 983 28.64 6.01 19.60
CA LYS A 983 28.25 5.24 20.81
C LYS A 983 26.81 5.53 21.28
N ALA A 984 25.96 6.01 20.36
CA ALA A 984 24.64 6.58 20.58
C ALA A 984 23.62 5.96 19.60
N GLY A 985 22.36 6.38 19.68
CA GLY A 985 21.34 5.85 18.77
C GLY A 985 21.59 6.26 17.31
N VAL A 986 21.34 5.32 16.40
CA VAL A 986 21.71 5.44 14.96
C VAL A 986 20.53 5.81 14.05
N TRP A 987 19.32 5.94 14.60
CA TRP A 987 18.14 6.36 13.84
C TRP A 987 17.98 7.88 13.87
N THR A 988 17.77 8.49 12.71
CA THR A 988 17.53 9.92 12.55
C THR A 988 16.18 10.13 11.86
N LEU A 989 15.19 10.61 12.62
CA LEU A 989 13.78 10.78 12.21
C LEU A 989 13.37 12.26 12.31
N PRO A 990 13.89 13.15 11.46
CA PRO A 990 13.66 14.58 11.58
C PRO A 990 12.21 14.98 11.27
N THR A 991 11.74 16.00 11.98
CA THR A 991 10.42 16.63 11.80
C THR A 991 10.57 18.15 11.77
N GLU A 992 9.52 18.88 11.41
CA GLU A 992 9.49 20.35 11.38
C GLU A 992 9.84 20.99 12.74
N ARG A 993 9.64 20.26 13.85
CA ARG A 993 9.92 20.72 15.22
C ARG A 993 11.02 19.92 15.93
N ASP A 994 11.70 19.03 15.22
CA ASP A 994 12.94 18.34 15.63
C ASP A 994 13.82 18.13 14.38
N PRO A 995 14.54 19.17 13.90
CA PRO A 995 15.31 19.10 12.65
C PRO A 995 16.50 18.14 12.71
N ASP A 996 17.05 17.93 13.90
CA ASP A 996 18.13 16.95 14.15
C ASP A 996 17.60 15.50 14.14
N GLY A 997 16.29 15.30 14.34
CA GLY A 997 15.64 13.99 14.27
C GLY A 997 16.07 12.99 15.33
N HIS A 998 16.54 13.50 16.47
CA HIS A 998 17.13 12.70 17.55
C HIS A 998 16.33 12.73 18.86
N MET A 999 15.25 13.51 18.99
CA MET A 999 14.52 13.64 20.26
C MET A 999 14.04 12.28 20.82
N TRP A 1000 13.60 11.38 19.95
CA TRP A 1000 13.07 10.07 20.34
C TRP A 1000 14.04 8.90 20.11
N THR A 1001 15.24 9.17 19.56
CA THR A 1001 16.19 8.15 19.10
C THR A 1001 17.64 8.37 19.57
N ALA A 1002 17.99 9.50 20.19
CA ALA A 1002 19.38 9.85 20.56
C ALA A 1002 20.11 8.76 21.38
N LYS A 1003 19.39 8.02 22.23
CA LYS A 1003 19.97 7.02 23.15
C LYS A 1003 19.96 5.61 22.56
N SER A 1004 19.03 5.29 21.66
CA SER A 1004 18.82 3.96 21.08
C SER A 1004 17.76 4.03 19.96
N PRO A 1005 17.70 3.09 18.99
CA PRO A 1005 18.52 1.87 18.90
C PRO A 1005 19.95 2.16 18.44
N ASP A 1006 20.92 1.38 18.93
CA ASP A 1006 22.29 1.40 18.42
C ASP A 1006 22.43 0.60 17.10
N ALA A 1007 23.64 0.54 16.55
CA ALA A 1007 23.92 -0.16 15.30
C ALA A 1007 23.68 -1.68 15.33
N ILE A 1008 23.82 -2.33 16.49
CA ILE A 1008 23.57 -3.78 16.65
C ILE A 1008 22.06 -4.02 16.64
N VAL A 1009 21.33 -3.23 17.42
CA VAL A 1009 19.87 -3.32 17.48
C VAL A 1009 19.24 -2.96 16.13
N ALA A 1010 19.70 -1.91 15.45
CA ALA A 1010 19.19 -1.54 14.12
C ALA A 1010 19.40 -2.67 13.08
N ARG A 1011 20.55 -3.36 13.12
CA ARG A 1011 20.79 -4.57 12.31
C ARG A 1011 19.86 -5.72 12.70
N ARG A 1012 19.61 -5.94 13.99
CA ARG A 1012 18.67 -6.97 14.47
C ARG A 1012 17.23 -6.68 14.04
N VAL A 1013 16.77 -5.43 14.12
CA VAL A 1013 15.46 -4.97 13.60
C VAL A 1013 15.34 -5.31 12.11
N ARG A 1014 16.36 -4.99 11.30
CA ARG A 1014 16.36 -5.28 9.86
C ARG A 1014 16.38 -6.78 9.56
N ALA A 1015 17.10 -7.59 10.33
CA ALA A 1015 17.10 -9.05 10.19
C ALA A 1015 15.72 -9.66 10.53
N LEU A 1016 15.11 -9.24 11.64
CA LEU A 1016 13.76 -9.64 12.03
C LEU A 1016 12.72 -9.19 10.99
N ALA A 1017 12.83 -7.98 10.46
CA ALA A 1017 11.94 -7.47 9.41
C ALA A 1017 12.05 -8.27 8.10
N LYS A 1018 13.25 -8.73 7.72
CA LYS A 1018 13.44 -9.64 6.57
C LYS A 1018 12.76 -10.99 6.79
N ALA A 1019 12.98 -11.63 7.93
CA ALA A 1019 12.32 -12.90 8.27
C ALA A 1019 10.78 -12.74 8.34
N THR A 1020 10.29 -11.63 8.90
CA THR A 1020 8.87 -11.27 8.93
C THR A 1020 8.31 -11.09 7.50
N TRP A 1021 9.07 -10.44 6.60
CA TRP A 1021 8.67 -10.28 5.19
C TRP A 1021 8.60 -11.61 4.43
N GLU A 1022 9.57 -12.49 4.64
CA GLU A 1022 9.59 -13.84 4.05
C GLU A 1022 8.39 -14.67 4.54
N CYS A 1023 8.04 -14.55 5.83
CA CYS A 1023 6.85 -15.20 6.40
C CYS A 1023 5.54 -14.60 5.86
N LEU A 1024 5.45 -13.27 5.65
CA LEU A 1024 4.33 -12.61 4.98
C LEU A 1024 4.13 -13.09 3.53
N GLY A 1025 5.21 -13.47 2.83
CA GLY A 1025 5.12 -14.18 1.54
C GLY A 1025 4.37 -15.53 1.63
N GLY A 1026 4.24 -16.09 2.83
CA GLY A 1026 3.40 -17.25 3.16
C GLY A 1026 1.90 -17.07 2.88
N ILE A 1027 1.42 -15.83 2.71
CA ILE A 1027 0.03 -15.51 2.31
C ILE A 1027 -0.33 -16.17 0.98
N GLU A 1028 0.60 -16.17 0.02
CA GLU A 1028 0.38 -16.74 -1.32
C GLU A 1028 0.42 -18.28 -1.32
N SER A 1029 1.06 -18.88 -0.32
CA SER A 1029 1.38 -20.32 -0.25
C SER A 1029 0.70 -21.07 0.90
N ARG A 1030 -0.28 -20.46 1.57
CA ARG A 1030 -1.09 -21.02 2.68
C ARG A 1030 -0.31 -21.35 3.96
N LYS A 1031 0.87 -20.75 4.17
CA LYS A 1031 1.77 -21.05 5.29
C LYS A 1031 1.92 -19.93 6.31
N LEU A 1032 1.29 -18.79 6.11
CA LEU A 1032 1.31 -17.73 7.12
C LEU A 1032 0.49 -18.17 8.34
N ASP A 1033 1.18 -18.27 9.48
CA ASP A 1033 0.60 -18.11 10.82
C ASP A 1033 0.93 -16.68 11.27
N VAL A 1034 -0.09 -15.86 11.54
CA VAL A 1034 0.12 -14.49 12.00
C VAL A 1034 0.81 -14.45 13.36
N ALA A 1035 0.60 -15.42 14.25
CA ALA A 1035 1.28 -15.44 15.55
C ALA A 1035 2.80 -15.64 15.42
N ALA A 1036 3.24 -16.43 14.43
CA ALA A 1036 4.65 -16.64 14.13
C ALA A 1036 5.39 -15.35 13.72
N LEU A 1037 4.70 -14.35 13.15
CA LEU A 1037 5.27 -13.03 12.85
C LEU A 1037 5.72 -12.26 14.12
N PHE A 1038 5.19 -12.64 15.28
CA PHE A 1038 5.48 -12.03 16.57
C PHE A 1038 6.30 -12.95 17.49
N ALA A 1039 6.70 -14.14 17.03
CA ALA A 1039 7.53 -15.07 17.80
C ALA A 1039 9.01 -14.62 17.79
N HIS A 1040 9.63 -14.48 18.97
CA HIS A 1040 11.02 -14.01 19.05
C HIS A 1040 12.04 -15.14 18.97
N PRO A 1041 13.03 -15.10 18.05
CA PRO A 1041 14.12 -16.06 18.01
C PRO A 1041 15.11 -15.79 19.15
N THR A 1042 15.33 -16.79 20.00
CA THR A 1042 16.16 -16.70 21.21
C THR A 1042 17.59 -17.22 21.03
N GLU A 1043 17.88 -17.93 19.94
CA GLU A 1043 19.17 -18.60 19.62
C GLU A 1043 20.39 -17.65 19.49
N HIS A 1044 20.19 -16.34 19.62
CA HIS A 1044 21.21 -15.31 19.43
C HIS A 1044 21.47 -14.49 20.71
N TYR A 1045 21.19 -15.07 21.88
CA TYR A 1045 21.55 -14.52 23.19
C TYR A 1045 22.51 -15.47 23.91
N ASP A 1046 23.48 -14.90 24.61
CA ASP A 1046 24.46 -15.67 25.39
C ASP A 1046 23.83 -16.38 26.59
N PHE A 1047 22.76 -15.81 27.17
CA PHE A 1047 21.94 -16.40 28.21
C PHE A 1047 20.52 -15.82 28.18
N ILE A 1048 19.58 -16.49 28.83
CA ILE A 1048 18.17 -16.09 28.96
C ILE A 1048 17.77 -16.23 30.43
N VAL A 1049 17.09 -15.22 30.98
CA VAL A 1049 16.54 -15.26 32.33
C VAL A 1049 15.03 -15.42 32.24
N GLU A 1050 14.52 -16.58 32.66
CA GLU A 1050 13.09 -16.84 32.73
C GLU A 1050 12.52 -16.29 34.05
N LEU A 1051 11.40 -15.57 33.96
CA LEU A 1051 10.69 -15.00 35.10
C LEU A 1051 9.36 -15.73 35.29
N ASP A 1052 8.97 -16.00 36.54
CA ASP A 1052 7.73 -16.71 36.87
C ASP A 1052 6.49 -15.98 36.28
N PRO A 1053 5.76 -16.59 35.33
CA PRO A 1053 4.55 -16.03 34.75
C PRO A 1053 3.46 -15.62 35.75
N ALA A 1054 3.36 -16.30 36.90
CA ALA A 1054 2.27 -16.10 37.85
C ALA A 1054 2.33 -14.73 38.56
N VAL A 1055 3.54 -14.18 38.76
CA VAL A 1055 3.76 -12.89 39.42
C VAL A 1055 3.86 -11.69 38.46
N LEU A 1056 3.86 -11.94 37.15
CA LEU A 1056 4.00 -10.89 36.13
C LEU A 1056 2.63 -10.32 35.72
N PRO A 1057 2.26 -9.08 36.11
CA PRO A 1057 0.88 -8.56 36.00
C PRO A 1057 0.39 -8.32 34.57
N ARG A 1058 1.28 -8.51 33.59
CA ARG A 1058 1.04 -8.38 32.15
C ARG A 1058 1.27 -9.69 31.40
N TYR A 1059 1.47 -10.83 32.06
CA TYR A 1059 1.77 -12.10 31.38
C TYR A 1059 0.65 -12.53 30.40
N HIS A 1060 -0.61 -12.27 30.76
CA HIS A 1060 -1.77 -12.45 29.86
C HIS A 1060 -1.69 -11.65 28.54
N GLN A 1061 -0.79 -10.68 28.44
CA GLN A 1061 -0.52 -9.90 27.22
C GLN A 1061 0.58 -10.54 26.35
N ASN A 1062 1.18 -11.67 26.71
CA ASN A 1062 2.14 -12.38 25.85
C ASN A 1062 1.41 -12.95 24.60
N ILE A 1063 2.10 -13.05 23.46
CA ILE A 1063 1.58 -13.64 22.21
C ILE A 1063 1.23 -15.13 22.43
N GLN A 1064 2.03 -15.83 23.22
CA GLN A 1064 1.87 -17.25 23.56
C GLN A 1064 1.68 -17.42 25.07
N ALA A 1065 0.75 -16.64 25.65
CA ALA A 1065 0.44 -16.69 27.07
C ALA A 1065 -0.31 -17.98 27.44
N ASP A 1066 0.21 -18.79 28.37
CA ASP A 1066 -0.50 -19.98 28.87
C ASP A 1066 -1.64 -19.59 29.82
N ALA A 1067 -2.88 -19.81 29.36
CA ALA A 1067 -4.08 -19.55 30.15
C ALA A 1067 -4.14 -20.35 31.46
N SER A 1068 -3.41 -21.46 31.61
CA SER A 1068 -3.36 -22.24 32.85
C SER A 1068 -2.74 -21.47 34.03
N VAL A 1069 -1.95 -20.42 33.75
CA VAL A 1069 -1.32 -19.53 34.74
C VAL A 1069 -2.35 -18.64 35.45
N TRP A 1070 -3.47 -18.31 34.81
CA TRP A 1070 -4.51 -17.44 35.38
C TRP A 1070 -5.91 -18.07 35.47
N ALA A 1071 -6.12 -19.24 34.86
CA ALA A 1071 -7.33 -20.04 35.04
C ALA A 1071 -7.35 -20.69 36.44
N ARG A 1072 -8.41 -20.40 37.22
CA ARG A 1072 -8.60 -20.97 38.56
C ARG A 1072 -8.80 -22.49 38.48
N LYS A 1073 -7.82 -23.28 38.95
CA LYS A 1073 -7.97 -24.73 39.18
C LYS A 1073 -8.74 -24.96 40.50
N GLY A 1074 -10.02 -25.37 40.44
CA GLY A 1074 -10.76 -25.72 41.65
C GLY A 1074 -12.23 -26.10 41.45
N LYS A 1075 -12.74 -26.97 42.33
CA LYS A 1075 -14.13 -27.50 42.31
C LYS A 1075 -15.21 -26.46 42.66
N TYR A 1076 -14.81 -25.26 43.07
CA TYR A 1076 -15.66 -24.14 43.50
C TYR A 1076 -15.23 -22.84 42.83
N ALA A 1077 -15.31 -22.76 41.49
CA ALA A 1077 -14.90 -21.58 40.72
C ALA A 1077 -15.57 -20.26 41.18
N ASN A 1078 -16.76 -20.36 41.77
CA ASN A 1078 -17.59 -19.25 42.23
C ASN A 1078 -17.17 -18.67 43.60
N ALA A 1079 -16.25 -19.31 44.32
CA ALA A 1079 -15.76 -18.77 45.60
C ALA A 1079 -14.90 -17.53 45.35
N ARG A 1080 -15.35 -16.37 45.86
CA ARG A 1080 -14.49 -15.19 46.01
C ARG A 1080 -13.61 -15.42 47.23
N ALA A 1081 -12.36 -15.79 47.00
CA ALA A 1081 -11.32 -15.55 47.99
C ALA A 1081 -11.05 -14.04 47.97
N ASP A 1082 -11.52 -13.33 48.99
CA ASP A 1082 -11.18 -11.92 49.18
C ASP A 1082 -9.72 -11.83 49.62
N ASP A 1083 -8.86 -11.61 48.63
CA ASP A 1083 -7.47 -11.22 48.83
C ASP A 1083 -7.45 -9.77 49.33
N GLU A 1084 -7.55 -9.59 50.65
CA GLU A 1084 -7.45 -8.28 51.32
C GLU A 1084 -6.11 -7.56 51.03
N THR A 1085 -5.11 -8.28 50.49
CA THR A 1085 -3.81 -7.72 50.08
C THR A 1085 -3.75 -7.29 48.61
N ALA A 1086 -4.84 -7.39 47.85
CA ALA A 1086 -4.94 -7.07 46.42
C ALA A 1086 -4.83 -5.55 46.10
N ARG A 1087 -3.68 -4.96 46.40
CA ARG A 1087 -3.38 -3.55 46.11
C ARG A 1087 -2.99 -3.36 44.64
N LEU A 1088 -3.81 -2.62 43.89
CA LEU A 1088 -3.40 -2.08 42.60
C LEU A 1088 -2.31 -1.01 42.80
N LEU A 1089 -1.21 -1.15 42.08
CA LEU A 1089 -0.11 -0.18 42.03
C LEU A 1089 -0.01 0.34 40.58
N PRO A 1090 -0.46 1.57 40.28
CA PRO A 1090 -0.41 2.11 38.93
C PRO A 1090 1.01 2.09 38.35
N GLY A 1091 1.16 1.49 37.16
CA GLY A 1091 2.45 1.41 36.45
C GLY A 1091 3.44 0.39 37.02
N PHE A 1092 3.09 -0.37 38.05
CA PHE A 1092 3.98 -1.38 38.61
C PHE A 1092 4.10 -2.60 37.67
N ASP A 1093 5.27 -2.73 37.05
CA ASP A 1093 5.66 -3.83 36.17
C ASP A 1093 7.03 -4.35 36.66
N PRO A 1094 7.08 -5.40 37.51
CA PRO A 1094 8.31 -5.81 38.19
C PRO A 1094 9.39 -6.30 37.22
N ALA A 1095 9.02 -6.96 36.11
CA ALA A 1095 9.96 -7.34 35.06
C ALA A 1095 10.58 -6.11 34.39
N ARG A 1096 9.76 -5.08 34.12
CA ARG A 1096 10.25 -3.83 33.52
C ARG A 1096 11.17 -3.06 34.46
N LEU A 1097 10.81 -2.95 35.73
CA LEU A 1097 11.62 -2.27 36.75
C LEU A 1097 12.96 -3.00 36.97
N LEU A 1098 12.96 -4.33 37.01
CA LEU A 1098 14.17 -5.15 37.07
C LEU A 1098 15.06 -4.94 35.83
N TYR A 1099 14.48 -4.95 34.62
CA TYR A 1099 15.22 -4.69 33.38
C TYR A 1099 15.87 -3.30 33.37
N ASP A 1100 15.15 -2.25 33.79
CA ASP A 1100 15.68 -0.89 33.78
C ASP A 1100 16.77 -0.68 34.85
N ASP A 1101 16.67 -1.32 36.02
CA ASP A 1101 17.72 -1.33 37.05
C ASP A 1101 18.98 -2.11 36.60
N LEU A 1102 18.80 -3.32 36.03
CA LEU A 1102 19.90 -4.08 35.43
C LEU A 1102 20.60 -3.29 34.32
N LYS A 1103 19.83 -2.66 33.43
CA LYS A 1103 20.36 -1.82 32.34
C LYS A 1103 21.09 -0.58 32.86
N ALA A 1104 20.70 -0.03 34.00
CA ALA A 1104 21.41 1.08 34.64
C ALA A 1104 22.75 0.62 35.25
N ARG A 1105 22.77 -0.51 35.96
CA ARG A 1105 23.96 -1.03 36.67
C ARG A 1105 24.98 -1.69 35.75
N LEU A 1106 24.53 -2.55 34.83
CA LEU A 1106 25.40 -3.35 33.96
C LEU A 1106 25.91 -2.60 32.72
N ARG A 1107 25.53 -1.32 32.56
CA ARG A 1107 25.87 -0.48 31.40
C ARG A 1107 27.37 -0.38 31.14
N ASP A 1108 28.18 -0.55 32.17
CA ASP A 1108 29.65 -0.50 32.11
C ASP A 1108 30.30 -1.90 32.16
N CYS A 1109 29.66 -2.91 32.76
CA CYS A 1109 30.16 -4.29 32.75
C CYS A 1109 30.14 -4.90 31.33
N ALA A 1110 29.11 -4.58 30.54
CA ALA A 1110 29.01 -5.00 29.13
C ALA A 1110 29.99 -4.25 28.18
N ARG A 1111 30.87 -3.39 28.71
CA ARG A 1111 31.84 -2.60 27.94
C ARG A 1111 33.29 -3.05 28.12
N ASP A 1112 33.58 -3.86 29.12
CA ASP A 1112 34.94 -4.31 29.42
C ASP A 1112 34.98 -5.86 29.49
N PRO A 1113 35.63 -6.54 28.53
CA PRO A 1113 35.76 -7.99 28.55
C PRO A 1113 36.58 -8.53 29.73
N ALA A 1114 37.30 -7.68 30.48
CA ALA A 1114 37.94 -8.09 31.74
C ALA A 1114 36.93 -8.26 32.88
N LEU A 1115 35.92 -7.38 32.97
CA LEU A 1115 34.88 -7.43 34.02
C LEU A 1115 33.83 -8.52 33.75
N THR A 1116 33.70 -9.01 32.52
CA THR A 1116 32.74 -10.07 32.18
C THR A 1116 33.09 -11.41 32.84
N ASN A 1117 34.34 -11.62 33.24
CA ASN A 1117 34.78 -12.80 34.00
C ASN A 1117 34.59 -12.66 35.52
N GLU A 1118 34.23 -11.48 36.04
CA GLU A 1118 33.88 -11.27 37.46
C GLU A 1118 32.35 -11.14 37.68
N CYS A 1119 31.57 -11.02 36.62
CA CYS A 1119 30.09 -11.00 36.67
C CYS A 1119 29.42 -12.34 36.32
N ASN A 1120 30.17 -13.31 35.80
CA ASN A 1120 29.75 -14.71 35.61
C ASN A 1120 30.17 -15.57 36.81
#